data_AF-A0A956NJH1-F1
#
_entry.id   AF-A0A956NJH1-F1
#
_cell.length_a   1.000
_cell.length_b   1.000
_cell.length_c   1.000
_cell.angle_alpha   90.00
_cell.angle_beta   90.00
_cell.angle_gamma   90.00
#
_symmetry.space_group_name_H-M   'P 1'
#
loop_
_entity.id
_entity.type
_entity.pdbx_description
1 polymer ?
#
loop_
_entity_poly.entity_id
_entity_poly.type
_entity_poly.pdbx_seq_one_letter_code
_entity_poly.pdbx_strand_id
1 'polypeptide(L)'
;DEPIDCHTVNSQTIRVTVSDPDDPGETLIVPVDLACSGNRIVIDPGSSLDLYEGQTVTVSVGQLDPQNAAQTIRDLAGNAMRGRQEFTNNETWTFVVRLSEFTWARDFIVASAAYESGGTVTAKLVNGNETDVDFDLSGLPVWLTPSTASGTVVAGGSLAIGFTYPDSLGRSVIEQDPDSTATFLATVTADVVSPPLSVPLDLRIDVTCGPPAWTPDPGLYEYSMTAVLELYDDLGVQQTDPGDIVAAFVGNQLRGAAHPSADGKAYLTIYSNRSAGEIVRFRLFDAESCHVFGTASPTLRFVVDDRRTTVLTFEDTLPADLQTIEASTGWTWFSLNLEPQGGGGAMSILDVLGNVNPSPGDIVKSKTAFSIADENGEWQGALFDLDNKKGYQIRLRDGGTILHEGEPVPGDLSINLSTRWNWIGYPPAFPRPVDEVILNPTPTMGELIKSQTEFAQFDGSSWVGSLTMLEPGKGYKLYRNDGSLGGSLRFPSNPEPFARKSHGTGLSAEVALQAADGLGWTLPEQGFEYNMTLVVQVDVGGELAAGPAVVAAFVGDEVRGVAELVPVGVGKTMAFLMVHSDEPDGEAVTFQVHDLSSDELFEARNELEFRADANLGSIGSPWTVRATPLGSSQVPTSFQLYAN
;
A
#
# COMPACT_ATOMS: atom_id res chain seq x y z
N ASP A 1 -12.17 39.75 -14.10
CA ASP A 1 -13.52 40.03 -13.56
C ASP A 1 -14.22 41.22 -14.17
N GLU A 2 -13.54 42.05 -14.95
CA GLU A 2 -14.17 43.17 -15.65
C GLU A 2 -14.70 42.77 -17.05
N PRO A 3 -15.76 43.41 -17.57
CA PRO A 3 -16.23 43.16 -18.92
C PRO A 3 -15.19 43.60 -19.97
N ILE A 4 -15.02 42.78 -20.99
CA ILE A 4 -14.08 42.97 -22.10
C ILE A 4 -14.71 43.89 -23.15
N ASP A 5 -13.95 44.84 -23.68
CA ASP A 5 -14.34 45.56 -24.90
C ASP A 5 -14.16 44.63 -26.11
N CYS A 6 -15.27 44.00 -26.52
CA CYS A 6 -15.27 43.04 -27.61
C CYS A 6 -14.82 43.61 -28.97
N HIS A 7 -14.74 44.94 -29.15
CA HIS A 7 -14.15 45.53 -30.36
C HIS A 7 -12.63 45.30 -30.44
N THR A 8 -11.99 45.04 -29.30
CA THR A 8 -10.54 44.76 -29.21
C THR A 8 -10.19 43.28 -29.42
N VAL A 9 -11.20 42.41 -29.56
CA VAL A 9 -11.04 40.96 -29.75
C VAL A 9 -11.10 40.63 -31.25
N ASN A 10 -9.95 40.36 -31.87
CA ASN A 10 -9.84 40.03 -33.29
C ASN A 10 -8.53 39.27 -33.59
N SER A 11 -8.28 38.96 -34.86
CA SER A 11 -7.08 38.20 -35.30
C SER A 11 -5.73 38.92 -35.11
N GLN A 12 -5.73 40.21 -34.74
CA GLN A 12 -4.51 40.95 -34.38
C GLN A 12 -4.18 40.82 -32.89
N THR A 13 -5.16 40.48 -32.06
CA THR A 13 -5.01 40.34 -30.61
C THR A 13 -5.15 38.90 -30.12
N ILE A 14 -5.58 37.98 -31.00
CA ILE A 14 -5.64 36.54 -30.75
C ILE A 14 -5.04 35.81 -31.94
N ARG A 15 -4.12 34.88 -31.66
CA ARG A 15 -3.52 34.02 -32.67
C ARG A 15 -3.37 32.61 -32.15
N VAL A 16 -3.78 31.66 -32.98
CA VAL A 16 -3.57 30.23 -32.76
C VAL A 16 -2.57 29.75 -33.80
N THR A 17 -1.49 29.10 -33.35
CA THR A 17 -0.44 28.60 -34.23
C THR A 17 -0.08 27.16 -33.92
N VAL A 18 0.30 26.41 -34.93
CA VAL A 18 0.89 25.07 -34.79
C VAL A 18 2.33 25.12 -35.28
N SER A 19 3.25 24.45 -34.59
CA SER A 19 4.63 24.30 -35.05
C SER A 19 4.68 23.40 -36.29
N ASP A 20 5.36 23.82 -37.35
CA ASP A 20 5.51 22.98 -38.53
C ASP A 20 6.37 21.75 -38.17
N PRO A 21 5.85 20.52 -38.36
CA PRO A 21 6.59 19.30 -38.02
C PRO A 21 7.84 19.09 -38.89
N ASP A 22 7.91 19.69 -40.09
CA ASP A 22 9.04 19.60 -41.00
C ASP A 22 10.07 20.75 -40.81
N ASP A 23 9.67 21.87 -40.17
CA ASP A 23 10.54 22.97 -39.78
C ASP A 23 10.10 23.61 -38.43
N PRO A 24 10.69 23.20 -37.30
CA PRO A 24 10.32 23.69 -35.97
C PRO A 24 10.49 25.22 -35.78
N GLY A 25 11.17 25.90 -36.70
CA GLY A 25 11.31 27.36 -36.72
C GLY A 25 10.15 28.08 -37.40
N GLU A 26 9.28 27.37 -38.12
CA GLU A 26 8.11 27.90 -38.81
C GLU A 26 6.81 27.55 -38.05
N THR A 27 5.90 28.52 -37.95
CA THR A 27 4.61 28.34 -37.27
C THR A 27 3.48 28.63 -38.23
N LEU A 28 2.57 27.67 -38.41
CA LEU A 28 1.38 27.82 -39.24
C LEU A 28 0.24 28.45 -38.43
N ILE A 29 -0.49 29.40 -39.01
CA ILE A 29 -1.63 30.04 -38.34
C ILE A 29 -2.87 29.17 -38.55
N VAL A 30 -3.52 28.79 -37.45
CA VAL A 30 -4.80 28.05 -37.47
C VAL A 30 -5.95 29.07 -37.53
N PRO A 31 -6.85 28.97 -38.52
CA PRO A 31 -8.06 29.78 -38.57
C PRO A 31 -8.93 29.54 -37.34
N VAL A 32 -9.46 30.61 -36.74
CA VAL A 32 -10.37 30.54 -35.59
C VAL A 32 -11.53 31.51 -35.75
N ASP A 33 -12.70 31.08 -35.30
CA ASP A 33 -13.84 31.93 -35.02
C ASP A 33 -13.74 32.48 -33.60
N LEU A 34 -14.05 33.78 -33.47
CA LEU A 34 -13.95 34.49 -32.19
C LEU A 34 -15.33 34.97 -31.78
N ALA A 35 -15.74 34.64 -30.56
CA ALA A 35 -16.90 35.23 -29.91
C ALA A 35 -16.49 35.89 -28.60
N CYS A 36 -17.07 37.05 -28.29
CA CYS A 36 -16.82 37.78 -27.06
C CYS A 36 -18.14 38.20 -26.43
N SER A 37 -18.28 37.98 -25.12
CA SER A 37 -19.46 38.38 -24.36
C SER A 37 -19.12 38.55 -22.89
N GLY A 38 -19.47 39.72 -22.34
CA GLY A 38 -19.20 40.06 -20.94
C GLY A 38 -17.71 39.98 -20.64
N ASN A 39 -17.32 39.08 -19.74
CA ASN A 39 -15.93 38.84 -19.33
C ASN A 39 -15.32 37.60 -20.01
N ARG A 40 -15.93 37.07 -21.07
CA ARG A 40 -15.54 35.82 -21.72
C ARG A 40 -15.21 36.03 -23.20
N ILE A 41 -14.10 35.44 -23.63
CA ILE A 41 -13.77 35.22 -25.03
C ILE A 41 -13.86 33.72 -25.30
N VAL A 42 -14.47 33.34 -26.41
CA VAL A 42 -14.51 31.98 -26.94
C VAL A 42 -13.70 31.98 -28.23
N ILE A 43 -12.71 31.11 -28.28
CA ILE A 43 -11.84 30.88 -29.45
C ILE A 43 -12.23 29.51 -29.97
N ASP A 44 -12.86 29.46 -31.14
CA ASP A 44 -13.34 28.22 -31.76
C ASP A 44 -12.56 27.95 -33.04
N PRO A 45 -11.61 27.01 -33.05
CA PRO A 45 -10.87 26.67 -34.25
C PRO A 45 -11.66 25.78 -35.24
N GLY A 46 -12.85 25.31 -34.86
CA GLY A 46 -13.63 24.36 -35.65
C GLY A 46 -12.86 23.09 -35.99
N SER A 47 -13.19 22.47 -37.14
CA SER A 47 -12.49 21.30 -37.69
C SER A 47 -11.09 21.62 -38.23
N SER A 48 -10.61 22.86 -38.11
CA SER A 48 -9.27 23.23 -38.59
C SER A 48 -8.17 22.56 -37.77
N LEU A 49 -8.45 22.23 -36.50
CA LEU A 49 -7.49 21.52 -35.65
C LEU A 49 -7.33 20.06 -36.00
N ASP A 50 -8.32 19.43 -36.63
CA ASP A 50 -8.30 18.00 -36.98
C ASP A 50 -7.11 17.62 -37.88
N LEU A 51 -6.56 18.58 -38.61
CA LEU A 51 -5.38 18.38 -39.47
C LEU A 51 -4.05 18.27 -38.71
N TYR A 52 -4.06 18.59 -37.41
CA TYR A 52 -2.85 18.78 -36.62
C TYR A 52 -2.73 17.77 -35.47
N GLU A 53 -3.30 16.58 -35.63
CA GLU A 53 -3.22 15.50 -34.62
C GLU A 53 -1.80 15.25 -34.11
N GLY A 54 -1.65 15.20 -32.79
CA GLY A 54 -0.36 15.01 -32.12
C GLY A 54 0.57 16.23 -32.17
N GLN A 55 0.19 17.33 -32.81
CA GLN A 55 0.99 18.55 -32.87
C GLN A 55 0.65 19.52 -31.75
N THR A 56 1.64 20.30 -31.32
CA THR A 56 1.45 21.35 -30.31
C THR A 56 0.86 22.61 -30.93
N VAL A 57 -0.31 22.99 -30.46
CA VAL A 57 -0.98 24.26 -30.74
C VAL A 57 -0.63 25.25 -29.64
N THR A 58 -0.27 26.47 -30.03
CA THR A 58 -0.09 27.62 -29.14
C THR A 58 -1.20 28.63 -29.38
N VAL A 59 -1.90 29.03 -28.33
CA VAL A 59 -2.89 30.11 -28.34
C VAL A 59 -2.29 31.31 -27.63
N SER A 60 -2.13 32.41 -28.36
CA SER A 60 -1.63 33.69 -27.85
C SER A 60 -2.74 34.73 -27.84
N VAL A 61 -2.94 35.42 -26.70
CA VAL A 61 -4.01 36.40 -26.49
C VAL A 61 -3.44 37.67 -25.84
N GLY A 62 -3.77 38.84 -26.37
CA GLY A 62 -3.27 40.14 -25.87
C GLY A 62 -2.42 40.87 -26.90
N GLN A 63 -1.28 41.44 -26.48
CA GLN A 63 -0.36 42.12 -27.37
C GLN A 63 0.54 41.13 -28.12
N LEU A 64 0.24 40.86 -29.39
CA LEU A 64 1.02 39.95 -30.23
C LEU A 64 2.16 40.64 -30.98
N ASP A 65 2.04 41.95 -31.27
CA ASP A 65 3.09 42.77 -31.86
C ASP A 65 3.71 43.69 -30.78
N PRO A 66 4.96 43.43 -30.37
CA PRO A 66 5.66 44.27 -29.38
C PRO A 66 5.81 45.73 -29.83
N GLN A 67 5.81 46.01 -31.13
CA GLN A 67 5.98 47.35 -31.69
C GLN A 67 4.67 48.16 -31.72
N ASN A 68 3.53 47.50 -31.51
CA ASN A 68 2.21 48.14 -31.61
C ASN A 68 1.38 47.93 -30.33
N ALA A 69 1.69 48.71 -29.30
CA ALA A 69 1.00 48.68 -28.01
C ALA A 69 -0.51 49.03 -28.08
N ALA A 70 -1.00 49.54 -29.22
CA ALA A 70 -2.43 49.76 -29.43
C ALA A 70 -3.20 48.45 -29.71
N GLN A 71 -2.52 47.41 -30.23
CA GLN A 71 -3.11 46.10 -30.53
C GLN A 71 -3.02 45.18 -29.32
N THR A 72 -3.94 45.36 -28.38
CA THR A 72 -4.12 44.48 -27.22
C THR A 72 -5.60 44.44 -26.84
N ILE A 73 -5.97 43.44 -26.05
CA ILE A 73 -7.32 43.31 -25.50
C ILE A 73 -7.50 44.34 -24.38
N ARG A 74 -8.66 44.97 -24.33
CA ARG A 74 -9.01 45.95 -23.29
C ARG A 74 -10.31 45.60 -22.59
N ASP A 75 -10.44 46.04 -21.35
CA ASP A 75 -11.74 46.13 -20.68
C ASP A 75 -12.55 47.35 -21.17
N LEU A 76 -13.80 47.46 -20.72
CA LEU A 76 -14.66 48.62 -21.02
C LEU A 76 -14.16 49.94 -20.41
N ALA A 77 -13.24 49.91 -19.44
CA ALA A 77 -12.59 51.10 -18.89
C ALA A 77 -11.34 51.53 -19.70
N GLY A 78 -10.96 50.73 -20.72
CA GLY A 78 -9.83 50.98 -21.60
C GLY A 78 -8.47 50.49 -21.07
N ASN A 79 -8.45 49.76 -19.95
CA ASN A 79 -7.19 49.19 -19.45
C ASN A 79 -6.78 48.02 -20.34
N ALA A 80 -5.48 47.92 -20.60
CA ALA A 80 -4.92 46.83 -21.40
C ALA A 80 -4.80 45.54 -20.57
N MET A 81 -5.04 44.41 -21.22
CA MET A 81 -4.73 43.08 -20.69
C MET A 81 -3.25 42.99 -20.29
N ARG A 82 -3.00 42.40 -19.13
CA ARG A 82 -1.68 42.00 -18.65
C ARG A 82 -1.65 40.49 -18.49
N GLY A 83 -0.51 39.89 -18.82
CA GLY A 83 -0.30 38.47 -18.58
C GLY A 83 0.04 38.16 -17.13
N ARG A 84 0.05 36.86 -16.82
CA ARG A 84 0.33 36.29 -15.49
C ARG A 84 1.80 36.39 -15.13
N GLN A 85 2.69 36.43 -16.12
CA GLN A 85 4.10 36.73 -15.89
C GLN A 85 4.29 38.23 -15.71
N GLU A 86 5.07 38.60 -14.71
CA GLU A 86 5.40 40.00 -14.45
C GLU A 86 6.02 40.60 -15.72
N PHE A 87 5.51 41.75 -16.16
CA PHE A 87 5.94 42.49 -17.37
C PHE A 87 5.51 41.94 -18.75
N THR A 88 4.60 40.96 -18.84
CA THR A 88 4.01 40.57 -20.14
C THR A 88 2.65 41.24 -20.41
N ASN A 89 2.40 41.58 -21.67
CA ASN A 89 1.12 42.16 -22.16
C ASN A 89 0.29 41.15 -22.97
N ASN A 90 0.66 39.87 -22.89
CA ASN A 90 -0.02 38.76 -23.54
C ASN A 90 -0.03 37.53 -22.63
N GLU A 91 -0.89 36.59 -22.97
CA GLU A 91 -0.96 35.26 -22.39
C GLU A 91 -0.81 34.22 -23.49
N THR A 92 -0.11 33.14 -23.17
CA THR A 92 0.09 32.02 -24.08
C THR A 92 -0.21 30.71 -23.41
N TRP A 93 -0.98 29.87 -24.08
CA TRP A 93 -1.26 28.48 -23.69
C TRP A 93 -0.80 27.54 -24.79
N THR A 94 -0.27 26.38 -24.41
CA THR A 94 0.09 25.32 -25.34
C THR A 94 -0.70 24.06 -25.02
N PHE A 95 -1.17 23.35 -26.06
CA PHE A 95 -1.82 22.05 -25.94
C PHE A 95 -1.51 21.18 -27.16
N VAL A 96 -1.55 19.86 -27.00
CA VAL A 96 -1.41 18.91 -28.11
C VAL A 96 -2.80 18.60 -28.66
N VAL A 97 -2.98 18.67 -29.98
CA VAL A 97 -4.24 18.24 -30.61
C VAL A 97 -4.38 16.73 -30.44
N ARG A 98 -5.54 16.29 -29.95
CA ARG A 98 -5.90 14.89 -29.83
C ARG A 98 -7.33 14.69 -30.35
N LEU A 99 -7.44 14.01 -31.48
CA LEU A 99 -8.64 13.58 -32.19
C LEU A 99 -9.13 12.24 -31.66
N SER A 100 -8.26 11.48 -31.00
CA SER A 100 -8.67 10.28 -30.31
C SER A 100 -9.67 10.66 -29.21
N GLU A 101 -10.94 10.35 -29.46
CA GLU A 101 -12.01 10.56 -28.51
C GLU A 101 -11.81 9.71 -27.24
N PHE A 102 -11.06 8.60 -27.32
CA PHE A 102 -10.61 7.85 -26.15
C PHE A 102 -9.15 8.19 -25.79
N THR A 103 -8.90 8.77 -24.62
CA THR A 103 -7.54 9.12 -24.16
C THR A 103 -7.46 9.24 -22.64
N TRP A 104 -6.24 9.22 -22.09
CA TRP A 104 -6.00 9.75 -20.75
C TRP A 104 -6.22 11.27 -20.75
N ALA A 105 -6.82 11.80 -19.69
CA ALA A 105 -7.01 13.23 -19.45
C ALA A 105 -5.67 13.99 -19.33
N ARG A 106 -4.61 13.27 -18.95
CA ARG A 106 -3.21 13.71 -18.98
C ARG A 106 -2.37 12.56 -19.52
N ASP A 107 -1.41 12.87 -20.36
CA ASP A 107 -0.47 11.90 -20.94
C ASP A 107 0.77 11.67 -20.07
N PHE A 108 1.02 12.54 -19.09
CA PHE A 108 2.00 12.29 -18.04
C PHE A 108 1.51 12.71 -16.66
N ILE A 109 2.00 12.04 -15.61
CA ILE A 109 1.85 12.45 -14.22
C ILE A 109 3.21 12.38 -13.53
N VAL A 110 3.56 13.47 -12.84
CA VAL A 110 4.69 13.53 -11.92
C VAL A 110 4.15 13.61 -10.50
N ALA A 111 4.59 12.70 -9.64
CA ALA A 111 4.25 12.67 -8.22
C ALA A 111 5.52 12.63 -7.37
N SER A 112 5.45 13.18 -6.16
CA SER A 112 6.52 13.08 -5.17
C SER A 112 6.04 12.22 -4.00
N ALA A 113 6.88 11.29 -3.55
CA ALA A 113 6.62 10.43 -2.41
C ALA A 113 7.66 10.70 -1.32
N ALA A 114 7.28 10.59 -0.04
CA ALA A 114 8.25 10.57 1.04
C ALA A 114 8.95 9.19 1.09
N TYR A 115 10.20 9.14 1.53
CA TYR A 115 10.88 7.88 1.82
C TYR A 115 10.09 7.06 2.86
N GLU A 116 9.98 5.75 2.66
CA GLU A 116 9.15 4.84 3.48
C GLU A 116 7.65 5.21 3.55
N SER A 117 7.14 5.97 2.57
CA SER A 117 5.72 6.28 2.46
C SER A 117 5.16 5.69 1.18
N GLY A 118 4.26 4.73 1.32
CA GLY A 118 3.43 4.26 0.20
C GLY A 118 2.44 5.34 -0.20
N GLY A 119 1.74 5.12 -1.31
CA GLY A 119 0.69 6.05 -1.74
C GLY A 119 0.02 5.65 -3.03
N THR A 120 -0.89 6.51 -3.49
CA THR A 120 -1.67 6.30 -4.71
C THR A 120 -1.66 7.55 -5.58
N VAL A 121 -1.36 7.39 -6.87
CA VAL A 121 -1.48 8.44 -7.89
C VAL A 121 -2.72 8.16 -8.74
N THR A 122 -3.61 9.13 -8.93
CA THR A 122 -4.81 8.93 -9.75
C THR A 122 -4.64 9.51 -11.15
N ALA A 123 -4.90 8.69 -12.18
CA ALA A 123 -5.08 9.14 -13.56
C ALA A 123 -6.54 8.98 -13.99
N LYS A 124 -6.93 9.61 -15.10
CA LYS A 124 -8.31 9.60 -15.57
C LYS A 124 -8.35 9.27 -17.05
N LEU A 125 -9.02 8.17 -17.43
CA LEU A 125 -9.39 7.88 -18.82
C LEU A 125 -10.67 8.64 -19.17
N VAL A 126 -10.75 9.13 -20.40
CA VAL A 126 -11.88 9.88 -20.94
C VAL A 126 -12.29 9.24 -22.25
N ASN A 127 -13.60 9.01 -22.40
CA ASN A 127 -14.20 8.50 -23.61
C ASN A 127 -15.15 9.57 -24.17
N GLY A 128 -14.75 10.24 -25.24
CA GLY A 128 -15.53 11.19 -26.01
C GLY A 128 -16.37 10.54 -27.12
N ASN A 129 -16.24 9.22 -27.35
CA ASN A 129 -17.01 8.53 -28.37
C ASN A 129 -18.49 8.45 -27.96
N GLU A 130 -19.36 8.28 -28.96
CA GLU A 130 -20.81 8.04 -28.75
C GLU A 130 -21.11 6.61 -28.24
N THR A 131 -20.09 5.75 -28.16
CA THR A 131 -20.20 4.36 -27.68
C THR A 131 -19.24 4.11 -26.54
N ASP A 132 -19.61 3.16 -25.68
CA ASP A 132 -18.73 2.68 -24.61
C ASP A 132 -17.45 2.08 -25.19
N VAL A 133 -16.33 2.27 -24.49
CA VAL A 133 -15.02 1.77 -24.91
C VAL A 133 -14.42 0.90 -23.82
N ASP A 134 -14.15 -0.36 -24.16
CA ASP A 134 -13.42 -1.30 -23.33
C ASP A 134 -11.91 -1.09 -23.49
N PHE A 135 -11.17 -1.20 -22.39
CA PHE A 135 -9.73 -1.10 -22.37
C PHE A 135 -9.10 -2.17 -21.47
N ASP A 136 -7.88 -2.58 -21.82
CA ASP A 136 -6.97 -3.34 -20.97
C ASP A 136 -5.72 -2.50 -20.69
N LEU A 137 -5.23 -2.50 -19.45
CA LEU A 137 -3.97 -1.88 -19.10
C LEU A 137 -2.80 -2.83 -19.33
N SER A 138 -1.75 -2.31 -19.97
CA SER A 138 -0.49 -3.01 -20.17
C SER A 138 0.70 -2.11 -19.78
N GLY A 139 1.90 -2.68 -19.71
CA GLY A 139 3.14 -1.93 -19.39
C GLY A 139 3.34 -1.61 -17.90
N LEU A 140 2.51 -2.14 -17.01
CA LEU A 140 2.61 -1.92 -15.56
C LEU A 140 3.88 -2.58 -14.97
N PRO A 141 4.74 -1.82 -14.26
CA PRO A 141 5.88 -2.38 -13.55
C PRO A 141 5.47 -3.04 -12.24
N VAL A 142 6.33 -3.91 -11.70
CA VAL A 142 6.06 -4.72 -10.50
C VAL A 142 5.77 -3.88 -9.25
N TRP A 143 6.28 -2.65 -9.20
CA TRP A 143 6.12 -1.74 -8.05
C TRP A 143 4.83 -0.91 -8.11
N LEU A 144 4.02 -1.00 -9.17
CA LEU A 144 2.85 -0.17 -9.39
C LEU A 144 1.60 -1.02 -9.63
N THR A 145 0.60 -0.87 -8.77
CA THR A 145 -0.65 -1.64 -8.83
C THR A 145 -1.81 -0.72 -9.22
N PRO A 146 -2.50 -0.94 -10.35
CA PRO A 146 -3.67 -0.14 -10.71
C PRO A 146 -4.89 -0.58 -9.88
N SER A 147 -5.83 0.35 -9.63
CA SER A 147 -7.12 0.05 -9.00
C SER A 147 -8.03 -0.76 -9.91
N THR A 148 -7.78 -0.73 -11.22
CA THR A 148 -8.40 -1.62 -12.21
C THR A 148 -7.42 -1.86 -13.35
N ALA A 149 -7.23 -3.13 -13.74
CA ALA A 149 -6.34 -3.51 -14.83
C ALA A 149 -7.03 -3.53 -16.20
N SER A 150 -8.36 -3.51 -16.23
CA SER A 150 -9.18 -3.39 -17.44
C SER A 150 -10.53 -2.79 -17.07
N GLY A 151 -11.36 -2.45 -18.04
CA GLY A 151 -12.71 -1.98 -17.77
C GLY A 151 -13.34 -1.28 -18.96
N THR A 152 -14.48 -0.65 -18.71
CA THR A 152 -15.24 0.08 -19.72
C THR A 152 -15.38 1.54 -19.30
N VAL A 153 -15.11 2.47 -20.22
CA VAL A 153 -15.44 3.88 -20.04
C VAL A 153 -16.67 4.18 -20.87
N VAL A 154 -17.77 4.54 -20.21
CA VAL A 154 -19.04 4.82 -20.89
C VAL A 154 -18.93 5.98 -21.88
N ALA A 155 -19.79 5.99 -22.91
CA ALA A 155 -19.87 7.04 -23.92
C ALA A 155 -19.98 8.45 -23.29
N GLY A 156 -19.14 9.38 -23.76
CA GLY A 156 -19.02 10.74 -23.20
C GLY A 156 -18.52 10.80 -21.74
N GLY A 157 -18.14 9.67 -21.17
CA GLY A 157 -17.81 9.50 -19.76
C GLY A 157 -16.31 9.53 -19.48
N SER A 158 -15.98 9.18 -18.24
CA SER A 158 -14.59 9.12 -17.78
C SER A 158 -14.44 8.22 -16.57
N LEU A 159 -13.29 7.55 -16.45
CA LEU A 159 -12.98 6.63 -15.36
C LEU A 159 -11.68 7.05 -14.68
N ALA A 160 -11.70 7.14 -13.35
CA ALA A 160 -10.50 7.38 -12.56
C ALA A 160 -9.82 6.04 -12.21
N ILE A 161 -8.52 5.95 -12.40
CA ILE A 161 -7.70 4.78 -12.10
C ILE A 161 -6.62 5.23 -11.10
N GLY A 162 -6.64 4.65 -9.91
CA GLY A 162 -5.59 4.83 -8.91
C GLY A 162 -4.43 3.91 -9.21
N PHE A 163 -3.19 4.38 -9.06
CA PHE A 163 -1.97 3.60 -9.18
C PHE A 163 -1.25 3.63 -7.84
N THR A 164 -1.34 2.53 -7.10
CA THR A 164 -0.76 2.37 -5.76
C THR A 164 0.67 1.86 -5.85
N TYR A 165 1.56 2.48 -5.08
CA TYR A 165 2.96 2.10 -4.92
C TYR A 165 3.27 1.85 -3.44
N PRO A 166 4.17 0.89 -3.13
CA PRO A 166 4.46 0.50 -1.76
C PRO A 166 5.35 1.52 -1.03
N ASP A 167 5.33 1.48 0.30
CA ASP A 167 6.25 2.23 1.17
C ASP A 167 7.73 1.85 0.96
N SER A 168 7.99 0.62 0.53
CA SER A 168 9.31 0.15 0.14
C SER A 168 9.84 0.72 -1.19
N LEU A 169 9.06 1.53 -1.92
CA LEU A 169 9.50 2.13 -3.18
C LEU A 169 10.69 3.08 -2.92
N GLY A 170 11.81 2.87 -3.61
CA GLY A 170 13.02 3.68 -3.44
C GLY A 170 14.04 3.09 -2.46
N ARG A 171 13.64 2.12 -1.63
CA ARG A 171 14.48 1.54 -0.57
C ARG A 171 15.84 1.05 -1.07
N SER A 172 15.86 0.20 -2.10
CA SER A 172 17.13 -0.34 -2.63
C SER A 172 18.02 0.69 -3.34
N VAL A 173 17.48 1.84 -3.75
CA VAL A 173 18.22 2.89 -4.48
C VAL A 173 18.81 3.87 -3.49
N ILE A 174 17.98 4.34 -2.55
CA ILE A 174 18.38 5.27 -1.50
C ILE A 174 19.32 4.59 -0.49
N GLU A 175 19.16 3.29 -0.21
CA GLU A 175 20.10 2.52 0.63
C GLU A 175 21.46 2.26 -0.04
N GLN A 176 21.57 2.36 -1.37
CA GLN A 176 22.84 2.17 -2.09
C GLN A 176 23.58 3.48 -2.38
N ASP A 177 22.84 4.58 -2.54
CA ASP A 177 23.38 5.91 -2.80
C ASP A 177 22.46 6.97 -2.15
N PRO A 178 22.77 7.39 -0.90
CA PRO A 178 21.95 8.30 -0.11
C PRO A 178 21.77 9.69 -0.73
N ASP A 179 22.68 10.10 -1.64
CA ASP A 179 22.62 11.37 -2.36
C ASP A 179 21.65 11.35 -3.56
N SER A 180 21.03 10.20 -3.85
CA SER A 180 20.22 10.00 -5.04
C SER A 180 18.73 10.24 -4.80
N THR A 181 18.09 11.05 -5.65
CA THR A 181 16.64 11.01 -5.81
C THR A 181 16.29 9.74 -6.58
N ALA A 182 15.54 8.82 -5.95
CA ALA A 182 15.06 7.63 -6.64
C ALA A 182 13.86 8.00 -7.51
N THR A 183 14.11 8.18 -8.81
CA THR A 183 13.06 8.40 -9.81
C THR A 183 12.62 7.07 -10.40
N PHE A 184 11.33 6.76 -10.24
CA PHE A 184 10.69 5.61 -10.85
C PHE A 184 9.84 6.03 -12.03
N LEU A 185 10.03 5.37 -13.17
CA LEU A 185 9.29 5.63 -14.40
C LEU A 185 8.45 4.40 -14.76
N ALA A 186 7.20 4.64 -15.15
CA ALA A 186 6.31 3.64 -15.72
C ALA A 186 5.63 4.22 -16.96
N THR A 187 5.47 3.42 -18.01
CA THR A 187 4.60 3.76 -19.14
C THR A 187 3.45 2.77 -19.16
N VAL A 188 2.30 3.22 -18.67
CA VAL A 188 1.07 2.41 -18.62
C VAL A 188 0.29 2.68 -19.89
N THR A 189 -0.13 1.63 -20.60
CA THR A 189 -0.89 1.78 -21.86
C THR A 189 -2.31 1.27 -21.66
N ALA A 190 -3.30 2.06 -22.08
CA ALA A 190 -4.69 1.60 -22.22
C ALA A 190 -4.90 1.10 -23.66
N ASP A 191 -5.06 -0.21 -23.81
CA ASP A 191 -5.23 -0.90 -25.09
C ASP A 191 -6.71 -1.18 -25.36
N VAL A 192 -7.21 -0.67 -26.48
CA VAL A 192 -8.58 -0.86 -26.99
C VAL A 192 -8.52 -1.79 -28.19
N VAL A 193 -9.42 -2.77 -28.26
CA VAL A 193 -9.42 -3.80 -29.32
C VAL A 193 -10.14 -3.33 -30.59
N SER A 194 -11.21 -2.53 -30.46
CA SER A 194 -12.03 -2.10 -31.59
C SER A 194 -12.63 -0.70 -31.40
N PRO A 195 -12.21 0.31 -32.19
CA PRO A 195 -11.05 0.27 -33.10
C PRO A 195 -9.73 0.05 -32.33
N PRO A 196 -8.74 -0.65 -32.92
CA PRO A 196 -7.45 -0.86 -32.27
C PRO A 196 -6.78 0.47 -31.95
N LEU A 197 -6.57 0.74 -30.66
CA LEU A 197 -5.99 1.99 -30.18
C LEU A 197 -5.21 1.71 -28.91
N SER A 198 -3.97 2.19 -28.83
CA SER A 198 -3.14 2.12 -27.63
C SER A 198 -2.85 3.53 -27.14
N VAL A 199 -3.26 3.85 -25.92
CA VAL A 199 -3.10 5.18 -25.33
C VAL A 199 -2.12 5.11 -24.15
N PRO A 200 -0.87 5.56 -24.31
CA PRO A 200 0.10 5.54 -23.23
C PRO A 200 -0.12 6.68 -22.22
N LEU A 201 0.29 6.42 -20.99
CA LEU A 201 0.40 7.33 -19.85
C LEU A 201 1.78 7.15 -19.23
N ASP A 202 2.57 8.21 -19.19
CA ASP A 202 3.86 8.23 -18.53
C ASP A 202 3.72 8.66 -17.07
N LEU A 203 4.12 7.79 -16.14
CA LEU A 203 4.13 8.05 -14.72
C LEU A 203 5.57 8.21 -14.24
N ARG A 204 5.84 9.29 -13.52
CA ARG A 204 7.10 9.55 -12.82
C ARG A 204 6.81 9.72 -11.33
N ILE A 205 7.41 8.88 -10.51
CA ILE A 205 7.40 9.04 -9.05
C ILE A 205 8.81 9.39 -8.60
N ASP A 206 8.95 10.57 -7.99
CA ASP A 206 10.17 11.02 -7.36
C ASP A 206 10.09 10.77 -5.85
N VAL A 207 10.87 9.82 -5.34
CA VAL A 207 10.97 9.60 -3.90
C VAL A 207 11.95 10.64 -3.32
N THR A 208 11.46 11.43 -2.37
CA THR A 208 12.17 12.53 -1.71
C THR A 208 12.24 12.27 -0.21
N CYS A 209 13.39 12.54 0.40
CA CYS A 209 13.60 12.37 1.84
C CYS A 209 13.45 13.74 2.53
N GLY A 210 12.65 13.80 3.60
CA GLY A 210 12.46 14.97 4.48
C GLY A 210 12.76 14.57 5.93
N PRO A 211 13.10 15.53 6.83
CA PRO A 211 13.56 15.19 8.17
C PRO A 211 12.49 14.41 8.97
N PRO A 212 12.87 13.40 9.77
CA PRO A 212 11.95 12.69 10.64
C PRO A 212 11.21 13.64 11.59
N ALA A 213 9.94 13.35 11.89
CA ALA A 213 9.11 14.14 12.80
C ALA A 213 9.48 13.92 14.29
N TRP A 214 10.76 14.05 14.65
CA TRP A 214 11.25 13.85 16.02
C TRP A 214 11.01 15.08 16.90
N THR A 215 9.75 15.27 17.31
CA THR A 215 9.36 16.32 18.26
C THR A 215 8.75 15.68 19.52
N PRO A 216 9.50 15.55 20.63
CA PRO A 216 8.97 14.98 21.87
C PRO A 216 7.89 15.90 22.46
N ASP A 217 6.81 15.34 23.00
CA ASP A 217 5.83 16.07 23.81
C ASP A 217 6.23 16.02 25.30
N PRO A 218 6.73 17.12 25.89
CA PRO A 218 7.12 17.15 27.30
C PRO A 218 5.93 16.95 28.26
N GLY A 219 4.70 17.23 27.81
CA GLY A 219 3.49 17.15 28.65
C GLY A 219 3.14 15.72 29.10
N LEU A 220 3.75 14.70 28.49
CA LEU A 220 3.54 13.29 28.79
C LEU A 220 4.41 12.75 29.93
N TYR A 221 5.34 13.57 30.47
CA TYR A 221 6.41 13.09 31.35
C TYR A 221 6.55 13.92 32.63
N GLU A 222 6.71 13.23 33.78
CA GLU A 222 6.90 13.86 35.09
C GLU A 222 8.35 14.28 35.35
N TYR A 223 9.32 13.55 34.80
CA TYR A 223 10.75 13.73 35.09
C TYR A 223 11.54 14.08 33.83
N SER A 224 12.69 14.73 34.04
CA SER A 224 13.64 15.02 32.97
C SER A 224 15.09 14.86 33.43
N MET A 225 15.99 14.69 32.49
CA MET A 225 17.44 14.84 32.64
C MET A 225 17.98 15.65 31.47
N THR A 226 19.21 16.16 31.58
CA THR A 226 19.86 16.91 30.51
C THR A 226 21.17 16.26 30.08
N ALA A 227 21.45 16.31 28.78
CA ALA A 227 22.67 15.78 28.20
C ALA A 227 23.30 16.80 27.22
N VAL A 228 24.62 16.92 27.28
CA VAL A 228 25.43 17.56 26.23
C VAL A 228 26.12 16.43 25.46
N LEU A 229 25.76 16.29 24.18
CA LEU A 229 26.20 15.18 23.33
C LEU A 229 27.18 15.70 22.28
N GLU A 230 28.32 15.04 22.14
CA GLU A 230 29.19 15.19 20.97
C GLU A 230 28.91 14.02 20.02
N LEU A 231 28.53 14.30 18.78
CA LEU A 231 27.97 13.32 17.84
C LEU A 231 29.00 13.00 16.75
N TYR A 232 29.31 11.73 16.54
CA TYR A 232 30.22 11.24 15.52
C TYR A 232 29.58 10.10 14.73
N ASP A 233 29.82 9.99 13.42
CA ASP A 233 29.50 8.77 12.67
C ASP A 233 30.56 7.66 12.88
N ASP A 234 30.35 6.50 12.28
CA ASP A 234 31.23 5.33 12.32
C ASP A 234 32.53 5.51 11.53
N LEU A 235 32.60 6.52 10.67
CA LEU A 235 33.81 6.98 9.99
C LEU A 235 34.62 7.96 10.86
N GLY A 236 34.09 8.39 12.01
CA GLY A 236 34.72 9.31 12.95
C GLY A 236 34.56 10.79 12.59
N VAL A 237 33.62 11.13 11.71
CA VAL A 237 33.26 12.51 11.33
C VAL A 237 32.30 13.08 12.36
N GLN A 238 32.62 14.27 12.88
CA GLN A 238 31.77 14.96 13.83
C GLN A 238 30.61 15.65 13.10
N GLN A 239 29.41 15.46 13.63
CA GLN A 239 28.19 16.04 13.09
C GLN A 239 28.05 17.48 13.57
N THR A 240 27.97 18.41 12.62
CA THR A 240 28.00 19.86 12.91
C THR A 240 26.95 20.64 12.11
N ASP A 241 26.16 19.98 11.26
CA ASP A 241 25.14 20.64 10.46
C ASP A 241 23.91 20.93 11.34
N PRO A 242 23.45 22.19 11.44
CA PRO A 242 22.21 22.52 12.14
C PRO A 242 20.95 21.83 11.58
N GLY A 243 21.01 21.28 10.36
CA GLY A 243 19.97 20.43 9.77
C GLY A 243 19.86 19.05 10.43
N ASP A 244 20.95 18.55 11.01
CA ASP A 244 20.98 17.23 11.64
C ASP A 244 20.08 17.19 12.89
N ILE A 245 19.56 16.02 13.21
CA ILE A 245 18.73 15.80 14.40
C ILE A 245 19.25 14.59 15.16
N VAL A 246 19.60 14.76 16.43
CA VAL A 246 19.76 13.64 17.36
C VAL A 246 18.50 13.47 18.19
N ALA A 247 17.99 12.24 18.25
CA ALA A 247 16.81 11.89 19.03
C ALA A 247 17.16 10.83 20.08
N ALA A 248 16.66 11.03 21.31
CA ALA A 248 16.74 10.07 22.40
C ALA A 248 15.47 9.25 22.51
N PHE A 249 15.63 7.95 22.73
CA PHE A 249 14.56 6.98 22.83
C PHE A 249 14.72 6.10 24.07
N VAL A 250 13.58 5.72 24.66
CA VAL A 250 13.47 4.60 25.61
C VAL A 250 12.46 3.63 25.00
N GLY A 251 12.91 2.46 24.54
CA GLY A 251 12.14 1.70 23.53
C GLY A 251 12.02 2.52 22.24
N ASN A 252 10.81 2.70 21.69
CA ASN A 252 10.54 3.64 20.58
C ASN A 252 9.86 4.92 21.05
N GLN A 253 9.69 5.13 22.35
CA GLN A 253 9.12 6.40 22.81
C GLN A 253 10.19 7.48 22.70
N LEU A 254 9.95 8.45 21.82
CA LEU A 254 10.78 9.62 21.69
C LEU A 254 10.76 10.41 23.01
N ARG A 255 11.92 10.46 23.66
CA ARG A 255 12.13 11.12 24.95
C ARG A 255 12.83 12.46 24.84
N GLY A 256 13.41 12.77 23.70
CA GLY A 256 14.16 14.01 23.50
C GLY A 256 14.55 14.14 22.03
N ALA A 257 14.66 15.35 21.52
CA ALA A 257 15.33 15.63 20.26
C ALA A 257 16.10 16.95 20.35
N ALA A 258 17.22 17.06 19.64
CA ALA A 258 18.03 18.26 19.56
C ALA A 258 18.79 18.32 18.24
N HIS A 259 19.13 19.53 17.81
CA HIS A 259 20.05 19.77 16.70
C HIS A 259 21.46 20.02 17.26
N PRO A 260 22.53 19.55 16.59
CA PRO A 260 23.88 19.95 16.95
C PRO A 260 24.09 21.44 16.62
N SER A 261 24.89 22.11 17.46
CA SER A 261 25.42 23.43 17.14
C SER A 261 26.69 23.33 16.30
N ALA A 262 27.12 24.45 15.72
CA ALA A 262 28.32 24.54 14.88
C ALA A 262 29.64 24.15 15.57
N ASP A 263 29.65 23.99 16.90
CA ASP A 263 30.77 23.44 17.68
C ASP A 263 30.67 21.92 17.89
N GLY A 264 29.73 21.25 17.20
CA GLY A 264 29.52 19.80 17.19
C GLY A 264 28.89 19.24 18.46
N LYS A 265 28.11 20.06 19.16
CA LYS A 265 27.43 19.69 20.42
C LYS A 265 25.92 19.79 20.28
N ALA A 266 25.20 18.76 20.70
CA ALA A 266 23.75 18.81 20.84
C ALA A 266 23.35 18.93 22.31
N TYR A 267 22.47 19.89 22.61
CA TYR A 267 21.95 20.15 23.96
C TYR A 267 20.57 19.53 24.08
N LEU A 268 20.50 18.36 24.70
CA LEU A 268 19.32 17.50 24.72
C LEU A 268 18.68 17.46 26.10
N THR A 269 17.36 17.62 26.15
CA THR A 269 16.55 17.27 27.32
C THR A 269 15.86 15.94 27.05
N ILE A 270 15.99 14.99 27.98
CA ILE A 270 15.43 13.64 27.89
C ILE A 270 14.38 13.52 28.98
N TYR A 271 13.18 13.06 28.64
CA TYR A 271 12.04 12.94 29.55
C TYR A 271 11.75 11.49 29.97
N SER A 272 11.12 11.29 31.14
CA SER A 272 10.71 9.98 31.65
C SER A 272 9.57 10.09 32.67
N ASN A 273 8.87 8.98 32.92
CA ASN A 273 7.94 8.80 34.05
C ASN A 273 8.54 7.92 35.17
N ARG A 274 9.83 7.57 35.08
CA ARG A 274 10.57 6.82 36.10
C ARG A 274 11.70 7.68 36.64
N SER A 275 11.90 7.66 37.96
CA SER A 275 12.95 8.46 38.58
C SER A 275 14.37 7.98 38.25
N ALA A 276 14.55 6.72 37.83
CA ALA A 276 15.81 6.16 37.35
C ALA A 276 15.63 4.81 36.61
N GLY A 277 16.68 4.39 35.90
CA GLY A 277 16.91 3.00 35.49
C GLY A 277 16.59 2.67 34.03
N GLU A 278 15.88 3.55 33.32
CA GLU A 278 15.64 3.40 31.88
C GLU A 278 16.94 3.52 31.09
N ILE A 279 17.06 2.73 30.02
CA ILE A 279 18.18 2.82 29.08
C ILE A 279 17.74 3.74 27.95
N VAL A 280 18.50 4.82 27.76
CA VAL A 280 18.29 5.81 26.70
C VAL A 280 19.23 5.49 25.54
N ARG A 281 18.65 5.26 24.38
CA ARG A 281 19.34 5.08 23.10
C ARG A 281 19.20 6.33 22.24
N PHE A 282 20.09 6.48 21.27
CA PHE A 282 20.07 7.63 20.38
C PHE A 282 20.04 7.19 18.92
N ARG A 283 19.35 7.99 18.11
CA ARG A 283 19.45 7.97 16.65
C ARG A 283 19.87 9.35 16.16
N LEU A 284 20.49 9.37 15.00
CA LEU A 284 20.94 10.58 14.34
C LEU A 284 20.36 10.58 12.92
N PHE A 285 19.73 11.69 12.56
CA PHE A 285 19.42 12.02 11.18
C PHE A 285 20.45 13.03 10.71
N ASP A 286 21.20 12.68 9.67
CA ASP A 286 22.08 13.57 8.93
C ASP A 286 21.27 14.19 7.78
N ALA A 287 21.18 15.52 7.77
CA ALA A 287 20.39 16.26 6.78
C ALA A 287 21.11 16.44 5.44
N GLU A 288 22.46 16.41 5.42
CA GLU A 288 23.26 16.53 4.21
C GLU A 288 23.18 15.25 3.39
N SER A 289 23.33 14.09 4.04
CA SER A 289 23.26 12.77 3.40
C SER A 289 21.88 12.11 3.42
N CYS A 290 20.88 12.77 4.03
CA CYS A 290 19.53 12.25 4.25
C CYS A 290 19.50 10.84 4.85
N HIS A 291 20.41 10.59 5.79
CA HIS A 291 20.65 9.28 6.38
C HIS A 291 20.25 9.25 7.85
N VAL A 292 19.48 8.23 8.26
CA VAL A 292 19.22 7.96 9.68
C VAL A 292 20.18 6.86 10.15
N PHE A 293 21.21 7.25 10.89
CA PHE A 293 22.08 6.31 11.56
C PHE A 293 21.30 5.50 12.61
N GLY A 294 21.64 4.22 12.73
CA GLY A 294 20.82 3.26 13.47
C GLY A 294 20.92 3.36 14.98
N THR A 295 22.08 3.06 15.57
CA THR A 295 22.29 3.17 17.02
C THR A 295 23.57 3.93 17.36
N ALA A 296 23.54 4.56 18.54
CA ALA A 296 24.71 5.19 19.13
C ALA A 296 25.30 4.36 20.27
N SER A 297 26.63 4.35 20.35
CA SER A 297 27.39 3.86 21.51
C SER A 297 28.14 5.02 22.20
N PRO A 298 28.13 5.12 23.54
CA PRO A 298 27.38 4.28 24.49
C PRO A 298 25.93 4.73 24.68
N THR A 299 25.09 3.87 25.25
CA THR A 299 23.77 4.25 25.76
C THR A 299 23.88 5.05 27.07
N LEU A 300 22.84 5.81 27.44
CA LEU A 300 22.74 6.45 28.74
C LEU A 300 21.75 5.71 29.65
N ARG A 301 21.90 5.88 30.96
CA ARG A 301 20.87 5.48 31.94
C ARG A 301 20.17 6.73 32.45
N PHE A 302 18.84 6.72 32.38
CA PHE A 302 18.03 7.81 32.89
C PHE A 302 18.12 7.89 34.42
N VAL A 303 18.30 9.11 34.93
CA VAL A 303 18.20 9.47 36.35
C VAL A 303 17.61 10.88 36.42
N VAL A 304 16.57 11.06 37.24
CA VAL A 304 15.89 12.36 37.40
C VAL A 304 16.87 13.48 37.77
N ASP A 305 16.71 14.63 37.11
CA ASP A 305 17.50 15.85 37.26
C ASP A 305 19.01 15.72 36.98
N ASP A 306 19.45 14.57 36.45
CA ASP A 306 20.87 14.33 36.16
C ASP A 306 21.36 15.20 34.99
N ARG A 307 22.67 15.42 34.97
CA ARG A 307 23.38 16.20 33.95
C ARG A 307 24.54 15.38 33.41
N ARG A 308 24.46 14.99 32.14
CA ARG A 308 25.47 14.17 31.48
C ARG A 308 26.20 14.90 30.36
N THR A 309 27.45 14.55 30.17
CA THR A 309 28.22 14.87 28.98
C THR A 309 28.79 13.57 28.44
N THR A 310 28.50 13.28 27.17
CA THR A 310 28.84 12.01 26.53
C THR A 310 29.20 12.24 25.08
N VAL A 311 30.15 11.45 24.59
CA VAL A 311 30.44 11.32 23.17
C VAL A 311 29.65 10.12 22.65
N LEU A 312 28.89 10.31 21.58
CA LEU A 312 28.11 9.28 20.90
C LEU A 312 28.74 9.01 19.53
N THR A 313 28.99 7.75 19.25
CA THR A 313 29.36 7.27 17.91
C THR A 313 28.18 6.52 17.33
N PHE A 314 27.70 6.96 16.17
CA PHE A 314 26.53 6.45 15.45
C PHE A 314 26.97 5.55 14.30
N GLU A 315 26.40 4.34 14.22
CA GLU A 315 26.71 3.38 13.15
C GLU A 315 25.63 3.41 12.05
N ASP A 316 26.04 3.43 10.78
CA ASP A 316 25.21 3.65 9.57
C ASP A 316 24.21 2.50 9.32
N THR A 317 24.42 1.35 9.95
CA THR A 317 23.42 0.29 9.94
C THR A 317 22.17 0.74 10.70
N LEU A 318 21.08 1.11 9.99
CA LEU A 318 19.70 1.03 10.51
C LEU A 318 19.63 -0.27 11.27
N PRO A 319 19.38 -0.23 12.58
CA PRO A 319 20.08 -1.18 13.37
C PRO A 319 19.32 -2.47 13.14
N ALA A 320 20.07 -3.47 12.67
CA ALA A 320 19.55 -4.80 12.40
C ALA A 320 19.19 -5.50 13.74
N ASP A 321 18.99 -4.69 14.79
CA ASP A 321 18.74 -4.96 16.18
C ASP A 321 17.38 -4.39 16.64
N LEU A 322 16.55 -3.78 15.78
CA LEU A 322 15.19 -3.36 16.18
C LEU A 322 14.13 -3.79 15.17
N GLN A 323 13.13 -4.51 15.68
CA GLN A 323 11.92 -4.90 14.98
C GLN A 323 10.74 -4.12 15.55
N THR A 324 9.95 -3.52 14.65
CA THR A 324 8.69 -2.85 14.98
C THR A 324 7.53 -3.67 14.43
N ILE A 325 6.54 -3.97 15.26
CA ILE A 325 5.34 -4.72 14.86
C ILE A 325 4.11 -3.97 15.33
N GLU A 326 3.26 -3.53 14.41
CA GLU A 326 1.98 -2.93 14.76
C GLU A 326 0.99 -4.00 15.21
N ALA A 327 0.51 -3.88 16.44
CA ALA A 327 -0.50 -4.75 17.02
C ALA A 327 -1.84 -3.98 17.07
N SER A 328 -2.80 -4.43 16.27
CA SER A 328 -4.10 -3.79 16.17
C SER A 328 -4.93 -3.98 17.44
N THR A 329 -5.98 -3.18 17.61
CA THR A 329 -7.09 -3.56 18.48
C THR A 329 -7.70 -4.87 17.98
N GLY A 330 -7.90 -5.83 18.88
CA GLY A 330 -8.27 -7.19 18.52
C GLY A 330 -7.03 -8.08 18.36
N TRP A 331 -7.10 -9.05 17.45
CA TRP A 331 -6.07 -10.05 17.19
C TRP A 331 -5.01 -9.55 16.22
N THR A 332 -3.76 -9.96 16.41
CA THR A 332 -2.67 -9.76 15.46
C THR A 332 -1.78 -11.00 15.45
N TRP A 333 -1.48 -11.53 14.26
CA TRP A 333 -0.52 -12.64 14.08
C TRP A 333 0.87 -12.07 13.82
N PHE A 334 1.84 -12.38 14.67
CA PHE A 334 3.18 -11.82 14.57
C PHE A 334 4.29 -12.87 14.69
N SER A 335 5.49 -12.50 14.28
CA SER A 335 6.71 -13.28 14.51
C SER A 335 7.94 -12.39 14.64
N LEU A 336 9.05 -12.99 15.11
CA LEU A 336 10.28 -12.26 15.41
C LEU A 336 11.34 -12.50 14.35
N ASN A 337 11.93 -11.42 13.84
CA ASN A 337 13.02 -11.46 12.86
C ASN A 337 14.39 -11.14 13.46
N LEU A 338 14.44 -10.97 14.78
CA LEU A 338 15.66 -10.75 15.56
C LEU A 338 15.82 -11.81 16.66
N GLU A 339 17.06 -12.09 17.03
CA GLU A 339 17.43 -12.97 18.15
C GLU A 339 18.04 -12.19 19.33
N PRO A 340 18.15 -12.76 20.55
CA PRO A 340 18.78 -12.06 21.67
C PRO A 340 20.23 -11.63 21.37
N GLN A 341 20.63 -10.51 21.96
CA GLN A 341 22.01 -10.04 21.99
C GLN A 341 22.97 -11.14 22.48
N GLY A 342 24.00 -11.46 21.69
CA GLY A 342 24.92 -12.60 21.92
C GLY A 342 24.52 -13.90 21.22
N GLY A 343 23.39 -13.91 20.53
CA GLY A 343 22.93 -14.93 19.59
C GLY A 343 22.28 -16.17 20.21
N GLY A 344 21.42 -16.84 19.43
CA GLY A 344 20.88 -18.17 19.69
C GLY A 344 20.26 -18.38 21.08
N GLY A 345 19.00 -17.98 21.28
CA GLY A 345 18.28 -18.23 22.53
C GLY A 345 16.80 -17.90 22.44
N ALA A 346 16.04 -18.34 23.45
CA ALA A 346 14.66 -17.91 23.63
C ALA A 346 14.65 -16.50 24.24
N MET A 347 13.75 -15.63 23.77
CA MET A 347 13.57 -14.25 24.23
C MET A 347 12.47 -14.26 25.28
N SER A 348 12.67 -13.66 26.46
CA SER A 348 11.57 -13.66 27.43
C SER A 348 10.40 -12.82 26.90
N ILE A 349 9.20 -13.11 27.36
CA ILE A 349 8.00 -12.33 27.03
C ILE A 349 8.15 -10.85 27.38
N LEU A 350 8.93 -10.52 28.42
CA LEU A 350 9.21 -9.15 28.82
C LEU A 350 10.25 -8.47 27.93
N ASP A 351 11.17 -9.23 27.31
CA ASP A 351 12.12 -8.67 26.35
C ASP A 351 11.41 -8.21 25.08
N VAL A 352 10.39 -8.95 24.66
CA VAL A 352 9.64 -8.67 23.41
C VAL A 352 8.46 -7.75 23.65
N LEU A 353 7.65 -7.99 24.68
CA LEU A 353 6.40 -7.28 24.94
C LEU A 353 6.49 -6.27 26.09
N GLY A 354 7.69 -6.00 26.62
CA GLY A 354 7.87 -5.15 27.79
C GLY A 354 7.47 -3.69 27.58
N ASN A 355 7.39 -3.24 26.32
CA ASN A 355 6.93 -1.90 25.95
C ASN A 355 5.41 -1.83 25.71
N VAL A 356 4.74 -2.98 25.56
CA VAL A 356 3.29 -3.05 25.42
C VAL A 356 2.69 -2.80 26.80
N ASN A 357 1.66 -1.96 26.86
CA ASN A 357 0.90 -1.71 28.08
C ASN A 357 -0.44 -2.45 28.00
N PRO A 358 -0.48 -3.77 28.27
CA PRO A 358 -1.67 -4.56 28.04
C PRO A 358 -2.79 -4.22 29.03
N SER A 359 -4.02 -4.28 28.55
CA SER A 359 -5.22 -4.21 29.39
C SER A 359 -5.45 -5.55 30.09
N PRO A 360 -6.05 -5.58 31.30
CA PRO A 360 -6.38 -6.84 31.97
C PRO A 360 -7.24 -7.75 31.09
N GLY A 361 -6.80 -8.99 30.88
CA GLY A 361 -7.46 -9.96 29.98
C GLY A 361 -6.96 -9.97 28.53
N ASP A 362 -6.02 -9.08 28.17
CA ASP A 362 -5.25 -9.21 26.93
C ASP A 362 -4.44 -10.52 26.96
N ILE A 363 -4.25 -11.15 25.81
CA ILE A 363 -3.68 -12.50 25.71
C ILE A 363 -2.63 -12.57 24.60
N VAL A 364 -1.51 -13.24 24.87
CA VAL A 364 -0.57 -13.68 23.84
C VAL A 364 -0.45 -15.19 23.89
N LYS A 365 -0.47 -15.83 22.72
CA LYS A 365 -0.41 -17.29 22.60
C LYS A 365 0.48 -17.74 21.46
N SER A 366 1.09 -18.89 21.68
CA SER A 366 1.72 -19.75 20.69
C SER A 366 0.81 -20.95 20.42
N LYS A 367 1.23 -21.86 19.53
CA LYS A 367 0.50 -23.12 19.29
C LYS A 367 0.25 -23.96 20.56
N THR A 368 1.12 -23.87 21.58
CA THR A 368 1.11 -24.80 22.72
C THR A 368 1.03 -24.15 24.09
N ALA A 369 1.10 -22.82 24.18
CA ALA A 369 1.12 -22.09 25.45
C ALA A 369 0.59 -20.67 25.25
N PHE A 370 0.04 -20.08 26.30
CA PHE A 370 -0.45 -18.71 26.32
C PHE A 370 -0.11 -18.01 27.64
N SER A 371 -0.19 -16.68 27.63
CA SER A 371 -0.11 -15.81 28.80
C SER A 371 -1.16 -14.70 28.69
N ILE A 372 -1.76 -14.32 29.83
CA ILE A 372 -2.83 -13.33 29.95
C ILE A 372 -2.35 -12.20 30.86
N ALA A 373 -2.62 -10.96 30.50
CA ALA A 373 -2.31 -9.80 31.33
C ALA A 373 -3.25 -9.73 32.55
N ASP A 374 -2.67 -9.56 33.74
CA ASP A 374 -3.41 -9.39 34.99
C ASP A 374 -3.85 -7.93 35.24
N GLU A 375 -4.38 -7.64 36.43
CA GLU A 375 -4.84 -6.29 36.81
C GLU A 375 -3.73 -5.23 36.83
N ASN A 376 -2.46 -5.64 36.92
CA ASN A 376 -1.30 -4.73 36.92
C ASN A 376 -0.63 -4.63 35.54
N GLY A 377 -1.17 -5.29 34.51
CA GLY A 377 -0.57 -5.35 33.19
C GLY A 377 0.61 -6.33 33.09
N GLU A 378 0.75 -7.26 34.04
CA GLU A 378 1.81 -8.28 33.99
C GLU A 378 1.31 -9.54 33.27
N TRP A 379 2.15 -10.11 32.39
CA TRP A 379 1.82 -11.34 31.66
C TRP A 379 1.93 -12.59 32.56
N GLN A 380 0.81 -13.29 32.76
CA GLN A 380 0.71 -14.51 33.56
C GLN A 380 0.31 -15.71 32.69
N GLY A 381 1.08 -16.80 32.70
CA GLY A 381 0.70 -18.00 31.95
C GLY A 381 1.82 -19.01 31.80
N ALA A 382 1.76 -19.83 30.76
CA ALA A 382 2.79 -20.82 30.43
C ALA A 382 3.72 -20.36 29.29
N LEU A 383 3.38 -19.26 28.62
CA LEU A 383 4.20 -18.66 27.57
C LEU A 383 5.13 -17.61 28.18
N PHE A 384 6.33 -18.05 28.57
CA PHE A 384 7.36 -17.18 29.17
C PHE A 384 8.42 -16.75 28.17
N ASP A 385 8.62 -17.53 27.10
CA ASP A 385 9.63 -17.26 26.09
C ASP A 385 9.07 -17.31 24.67
N LEU A 386 9.61 -16.43 23.82
CA LEU A 386 9.39 -16.33 22.39
C LEU A 386 10.64 -16.76 21.61
N ASP A 387 10.45 -17.20 20.38
CA ASP A 387 11.47 -17.81 19.52
C ASP A 387 11.19 -17.42 18.07
N ASN A 388 12.23 -17.01 17.35
CA ASN A 388 12.18 -16.57 15.95
C ASN A 388 11.69 -17.66 14.97
N LYS A 389 11.70 -18.94 15.37
CA LYS A 389 11.18 -20.06 14.56
C LYS A 389 9.67 -20.23 14.67
N LYS A 390 9.00 -19.51 15.57
CA LYS A 390 7.57 -19.69 15.86
C LYS A 390 6.76 -18.45 15.50
N GLY A 391 5.51 -18.70 15.13
CA GLY A 391 4.49 -17.67 15.01
C GLY A 391 3.70 -17.52 16.32
N TYR A 392 3.19 -16.32 16.56
CA TYR A 392 2.43 -15.95 17.75
C TYR A 392 1.14 -15.22 17.35
N GLN A 393 0.15 -15.27 18.24
CA GLN A 393 -1.07 -14.49 18.13
C GLN A 393 -1.23 -13.68 19.42
N ILE A 394 -1.41 -12.38 19.30
CA ILE A 394 -1.70 -11.48 20.43
C ILE A 394 -3.08 -10.88 20.23
N ARG A 395 -3.86 -10.73 21.32
CA ARG A 395 -5.09 -9.96 21.33
C ARG A 395 -4.94 -8.82 22.32
N LEU A 396 -5.01 -7.58 21.80
CA LEU A 396 -4.94 -6.37 22.60
C LEU A 396 -6.28 -5.63 22.53
N ARG A 397 -6.78 -5.19 23.67
CA ARG A 397 -7.98 -4.35 23.73
C ARG A 397 -7.75 -2.97 23.12
N ASP A 398 -6.62 -2.36 23.44
CA ASP A 398 -6.33 -0.97 23.07
C ASP A 398 -5.32 -0.85 21.91
N GLY A 399 -4.86 -1.99 21.36
CA GLY A 399 -3.81 -2.04 20.36
C GLY A 399 -2.46 -1.55 20.90
N GLY A 400 -1.50 -1.31 19.99
CA GLY A 400 -0.20 -0.74 20.30
C GLY A 400 0.88 -1.19 19.33
N THR A 401 2.12 -0.86 19.65
CA THR A 401 3.28 -1.26 18.83
C THR A 401 4.19 -2.12 19.69
N ILE A 402 4.60 -3.30 19.20
CA ILE A 402 5.60 -4.15 19.84
C ILE A 402 6.97 -3.76 19.32
N LEU A 403 7.90 -3.56 20.25
CA LEU A 403 9.24 -3.04 19.98
C LEU A 403 10.24 -4.02 20.53
N HIS A 404 10.80 -4.81 19.62
CA HIS A 404 11.69 -5.89 19.97
C HIS A 404 13.10 -5.59 19.51
N GLU A 405 14.04 -5.58 20.45
CA GLU A 405 15.45 -5.36 20.16
C GLU A 405 16.25 -6.68 20.18
N GLY A 406 17.23 -6.84 19.30
CA GLY A 406 17.97 -8.09 19.14
C GLY A 406 19.18 -8.03 18.21
N GLU A 407 19.49 -9.11 17.51
CA GLU A 407 20.50 -9.22 16.46
C GLU A 407 19.86 -9.90 15.25
N PRO A 408 20.35 -9.70 14.01
CA PRO A 408 19.81 -10.37 12.84
C PRO A 408 19.88 -11.88 12.99
N VAL A 409 18.77 -12.54 12.68
CA VAL A 409 18.76 -14.00 12.69
C VAL A 409 19.60 -14.53 11.52
N PRO A 410 20.51 -15.50 11.75
CA PRO A 410 21.31 -16.09 10.69
C PRO A 410 20.45 -16.64 9.54
N GLY A 411 20.85 -16.35 8.31
CA GLY A 411 20.11 -16.75 7.09
C GLY A 411 19.99 -18.25 6.86
N ASP A 412 20.69 -19.10 7.63
CA ASP A 412 20.61 -20.56 7.56
C ASP A 412 19.68 -21.18 8.61
N LEU A 413 18.90 -20.36 9.33
CA LEU A 413 17.95 -20.81 10.34
C LEU A 413 16.99 -21.86 9.77
N SER A 414 16.94 -23.01 10.44
CA SER A 414 16.07 -24.12 10.09
C SER A 414 14.93 -24.23 11.10
N ILE A 415 13.69 -24.15 10.61
CA ILE A 415 12.46 -24.35 11.40
C ILE A 415 12.04 -25.81 11.27
N ASN A 416 11.93 -26.52 12.39
CA ASN A 416 11.45 -27.90 12.39
C ASN A 416 9.92 -27.94 12.25
N LEU A 417 9.43 -28.78 11.34
CA LEU A 417 8.02 -28.93 11.03
C LEU A 417 7.50 -30.30 11.47
N SER A 418 6.27 -30.30 11.98
CA SER A 418 5.44 -31.49 12.18
C SER A 418 4.43 -31.64 11.03
N THR A 419 3.72 -32.76 10.99
CA THR A 419 2.51 -32.86 10.18
C THR A 419 1.44 -31.90 10.69
N ARG A 420 0.47 -31.59 9.83
CA ARG A 420 -0.62 -30.63 10.07
C ARG A 420 -0.11 -29.21 10.28
N TRP A 421 -0.87 -28.39 11.00
CA TRP A 421 -0.58 -26.97 11.18
C TRP A 421 0.67 -26.72 12.03
N ASN A 422 1.60 -25.95 11.49
CA ASN A 422 2.79 -25.43 12.16
C ASN A 422 2.66 -23.91 12.24
N TRP A 423 2.79 -23.33 13.43
CA TRP A 423 2.84 -21.87 13.57
C TRP A 423 4.30 -21.45 13.43
N ILE A 424 4.64 -20.87 12.29
CA ILE A 424 6.02 -20.57 11.89
C ILE A 424 6.27 -19.08 11.97
N GLY A 425 7.51 -18.73 12.32
CA GLY A 425 8.00 -17.35 12.25
C GLY A 425 8.57 -17.01 10.88
N TYR A 426 8.86 -15.72 10.67
CA TYR A 426 9.55 -15.19 9.50
C TYR A 426 10.81 -14.43 9.92
N PRO A 427 11.95 -15.14 10.05
CA PRO A 427 13.24 -14.55 10.41
C PRO A 427 13.88 -13.54 9.43
N PRO A 428 13.65 -13.60 8.10
CA PRO A 428 14.29 -12.65 7.20
C PRO A 428 13.90 -11.19 7.48
N ALA A 429 14.85 -10.27 7.26
CA ALA A 429 14.64 -8.84 7.48
C ALA A 429 13.79 -8.15 6.39
N PHE A 430 13.57 -8.80 5.25
CA PHE A 430 12.90 -8.22 4.09
C PHE A 430 11.79 -9.14 3.58
N PRO A 431 10.72 -8.62 2.97
CA PRO A 431 9.70 -9.43 2.32
C PRO A 431 10.26 -10.40 1.28
N ARG A 432 9.65 -11.59 1.17
CA ARG A 432 10.04 -12.62 0.20
C ARG A 432 8.83 -13.31 -0.43
N PRO A 433 8.88 -13.66 -1.71
CA PRO A 433 7.84 -14.50 -2.32
C PRO A 433 7.67 -15.81 -1.56
N VAL A 434 6.43 -16.29 -1.46
CA VAL A 434 6.12 -17.58 -0.81
C VAL A 434 6.86 -18.74 -1.51
N ASP A 435 7.12 -18.64 -2.82
CA ASP A 435 7.87 -19.65 -3.58
C ASP A 435 9.37 -19.73 -3.23
N GLU A 436 9.94 -18.75 -2.53
CA GLU A 436 11.33 -18.83 -2.06
C GLU A 436 11.48 -19.71 -0.81
N VAL A 437 10.38 -20.11 -0.17
CA VAL A 437 10.40 -20.97 1.01
C VAL A 437 10.91 -22.36 0.63
N ILE A 438 12.06 -22.75 1.17
CA ILE A 438 12.67 -24.07 0.94
C ILE A 438 12.12 -25.05 1.97
N LEU A 439 11.20 -25.91 1.52
CA LEU A 439 10.64 -26.99 2.32
C LEU A 439 11.31 -28.32 1.99
N ASN A 440 11.71 -29.04 3.03
CA ASN A 440 12.24 -30.39 2.92
C ASN A 440 11.44 -31.35 3.83
N PRO A 441 10.76 -32.38 3.29
CA PRO A 441 10.62 -32.67 1.85
C PRO A 441 9.85 -31.57 1.12
N THR A 442 10.01 -31.51 -0.21
CA THR A 442 9.28 -30.56 -1.07
C THR A 442 7.77 -30.67 -0.83
N PRO A 443 7.02 -29.56 -0.92
CA PRO A 443 5.59 -29.59 -0.66
C PRO A 443 4.85 -30.50 -1.64
N THR A 444 3.73 -31.05 -1.18
CA THR A 444 2.84 -31.88 -1.99
C THR A 444 1.54 -31.14 -2.28
N MET A 445 0.86 -31.51 -3.36
CA MET A 445 -0.39 -30.84 -3.78
C MET A 445 -1.38 -30.74 -2.61
N GLY A 446 -1.95 -29.54 -2.42
CA GLY A 446 -2.94 -29.26 -1.38
C GLY A 446 -2.36 -28.85 -0.02
N GLU A 447 -1.04 -28.82 0.17
CA GLU A 447 -0.44 -28.15 1.33
C GLU A 447 -0.70 -26.64 1.29
N LEU A 448 -0.78 -26.00 2.46
CA LEU A 448 -1.28 -24.63 2.62
C LEU A 448 -0.33 -23.81 3.48
N ILE A 449 -0.19 -22.53 3.15
CA ILE A 449 0.40 -21.51 4.01
C ILE A 449 -0.57 -20.34 4.10
N LYS A 450 -0.81 -19.84 5.32
CA LYS A 450 -1.72 -18.71 5.54
C LYS A 450 -1.16 -17.71 6.55
N SER A 451 -1.42 -16.44 6.29
CA SER A 451 -1.32 -15.35 7.26
C SER A 451 -2.65 -15.25 8.04
N GLN A 452 -2.85 -14.14 8.73
CA GLN A 452 -4.13 -13.84 9.39
C GLN A 452 -5.27 -13.62 8.37
N THR A 453 -4.95 -13.05 7.20
CA THR A 453 -5.93 -12.51 6.24
C THR A 453 -5.79 -13.07 4.83
N GLU A 454 -4.71 -13.81 4.53
CA GLU A 454 -4.43 -14.33 3.19
C GLU A 454 -3.92 -15.77 3.27
N PHE A 455 -4.06 -16.52 2.17
CA PHE A 455 -3.46 -17.86 2.07
C PHE A 455 -3.05 -18.23 0.65
N ALA A 456 -2.18 -19.24 0.57
CA ALA A 456 -1.79 -19.89 -0.67
C ALA A 456 -1.83 -21.42 -0.52
N GLN A 457 -2.20 -22.10 -1.59
CA GLN A 457 -2.19 -23.55 -1.71
C GLN A 457 -1.14 -24.00 -2.73
N PHE A 458 -0.40 -25.05 -2.41
CA PHE A 458 0.57 -25.63 -3.34
C PHE A 458 -0.16 -26.48 -4.39
N ASP A 459 0.00 -26.14 -5.66
CA ASP A 459 -0.70 -26.81 -6.77
C ASP A 459 0.03 -28.06 -7.29
N GLY A 460 1.23 -28.34 -6.77
CA GLY A 460 2.14 -29.38 -7.25
C GLY A 460 3.41 -28.83 -7.91
N SER A 461 3.44 -27.53 -8.22
CA SER A 461 4.57 -26.83 -8.83
C SER A 461 4.90 -25.48 -8.19
N SER A 462 3.89 -24.70 -7.80
CA SER A 462 4.02 -23.38 -7.19
C SER A 462 2.95 -23.14 -6.13
N TRP A 463 3.16 -22.13 -5.30
CA TRP A 463 2.13 -21.60 -4.41
C TRP A 463 1.18 -20.67 -5.17
N VAL A 464 -0.12 -20.90 -5.03
CA VAL A 464 -1.17 -20.12 -5.70
C VAL A 464 -2.21 -19.70 -4.67
N GLY A 465 -2.55 -18.40 -4.65
CA GLY A 465 -3.59 -17.83 -3.81
C GLY A 465 -3.40 -16.34 -3.57
N SER A 466 -4.09 -15.81 -2.55
CA SER A 466 -4.01 -14.40 -2.15
C SER A 466 -2.69 -14.06 -1.46
N LEU A 467 -2.09 -15.01 -0.73
CA LEU A 467 -0.79 -14.79 -0.08
C LEU A 467 0.36 -14.99 -1.08
N THR A 468 0.98 -13.89 -1.50
CA THR A 468 2.10 -13.94 -2.47
C THR A 468 3.46 -13.64 -1.84
N MET A 469 3.47 -12.91 -0.72
CA MET A 469 4.68 -12.47 0.00
C MET A 469 4.63 -12.87 1.48
N LEU A 470 5.79 -13.19 2.04
CA LEU A 470 6.03 -13.33 3.47
C LEU A 470 6.83 -12.13 3.95
N GLU A 471 6.50 -11.57 5.11
CA GLU A 471 6.99 -10.27 5.56
C GLU A 471 7.49 -10.30 7.01
N PRO A 472 8.54 -9.51 7.33
CA PRO A 472 9.00 -9.36 8.71
C PRO A 472 7.88 -8.82 9.61
N GLY A 473 7.83 -9.32 10.84
CA GLY A 473 6.80 -8.94 11.80
C GLY A 473 5.48 -9.71 11.69
N LYS A 474 5.17 -10.33 10.55
CA LYS A 474 3.94 -11.14 10.38
C LYS A 474 4.13 -12.59 10.82
N GLY A 475 3.08 -13.21 11.34
CA GLY A 475 3.03 -14.63 11.72
C GLY A 475 2.29 -15.49 10.69
N TYR A 476 2.71 -16.76 10.53
CA TYR A 476 2.14 -17.66 9.53
C TYR A 476 1.79 -19.04 10.10
N LYS A 477 0.78 -19.69 9.52
CA LYS A 477 0.48 -21.11 9.72
C LYS A 477 0.76 -21.90 8.44
N LEU A 478 1.59 -22.94 8.54
CA LEU A 478 1.92 -23.86 7.45
C LEU A 478 1.33 -25.25 7.72
N TYR A 479 0.49 -25.74 6.83
CA TYR A 479 -0.08 -27.08 6.87
C TYR A 479 0.77 -28.07 6.07
N ARG A 480 1.20 -29.16 6.73
CA ARG A 480 1.91 -30.28 6.10
C ARG A 480 1.00 -31.51 6.07
N ASN A 481 0.95 -32.20 4.92
CA ASN A 481 0.11 -33.39 4.76
C ASN A 481 0.56 -34.53 5.71
N ASP A 482 -0.38 -35.40 6.11
CA ASP A 482 -0.09 -36.52 7.02
C ASP A 482 0.92 -37.54 6.42
N GLY A 483 1.13 -37.53 5.09
CA GLY A 483 2.16 -38.30 4.39
C GLY A 483 3.55 -37.66 4.34
N SER A 484 3.68 -36.39 4.77
CA SER A 484 4.96 -35.69 4.92
C SER A 484 5.59 -36.10 6.27
N LEU A 485 6.81 -36.64 6.30
CA LEU A 485 7.46 -37.21 7.51
C LEU A 485 7.90 -36.17 8.57
N GLY A 486 7.09 -35.14 8.86
CA GLY A 486 7.66 -33.89 9.38
C GLY A 486 8.73 -33.36 8.42
N GLY A 487 9.37 -32.25 8.75
CA GLY A 487 10.32 -31.67 7.82
C GLY A 487 11.06 -30.47 8.37
N SER A 488 11.68 -29.72 7.48
CA SER A 488 12.29 -28.44 7.80
C SER A 488 11.89 -27.38 6.78
N LEU A 489 11.71 -26.16 7.27
CA LEU A 489 11.62 -24.95 6.48
C LEU A 489 12.93 -24.17 6.64
N ARG A 490 13.42 -23.61 5.53
CA ARG A 490 14.54 -22.66 5.50
C ARG A 490 14.25 -21.54 4.50
N PHE A 491 14.89 -20.40 4.72
CA PHE A 491 14.92 -19.30 3.77
C PHE A 491 16.30 -19.26 3.09
N PRO A 492 16.40 -18.88 1.81
CA PRO A 492 17.68 -18.78 1.13
C PRO A 492 18.49 -17.61 1.69
N SER A 493 19.75 -17.87 2.03
CA SER A 493 20.69 -16.87 2.57
C SER A 493 21.10 -15.80 1.55
N ASN A 494 20.90 -16.06 0.26
CA ASN A 494 21.10 -15.09 -0.81
C ASN A 494 19.85 -15.12 -1.72
N PRO A 495 19.03 -14.06 -1.78
CA PRO A 495 17.93 -14.00 -2.74
C PRO A 495 18.48 -14.23 -4.15
N GLU A 496 17.86 -15.12 -4.92
CA GLU A 496 17.98 -15.01 -6.37
C GLU A 496 17.34 -13.68 -6.77
N PRO A 497 18.00 -12.83 -7.58
CA PRO A 497 17.39 -11.59 -8.04
C PRO A 497 16.10 -11.89 -8.80
N PHE A 498 14.96 -11.65 -8.14
CA PHE A 498 13.59 -11.79 -8.62
C PHE A 498 13.39 -12.89 -9.68
N ALA A 499 13.60 -14.14 -9.28
CA ALA A 499 13.23 -15.28 -10.10
C ALA A 499 11.69 -15.37 -10.18
N ARG A 500 11.16 -15.02 -11.36
CA ARG A 500 9.75 -15.13 -11.81
C ARG A 500 9.13 -16.51 -11.53
N LYS A 501 8.68 -16.78 -10.30
CA LYS A 501 7.89 -17.98 -10.00
C LYS A 501 6.62 -17.77 -9.19
N SER A 502 6.37 -16.58 -8.63
CA SER A 502 5.08 -16.30 -8.01
C SER A 502 3.99 -16.18 -9.08
N HIS A 503 3.21 -17.24 -9.23
CA HIS A 503 1.91 -17.19 -9.90
C HIS A 503 0.88 -16.61 -8.92
N GLY A 504 1.14 -15.37 -8.48
CA GLY A 504 0.13 -14.57 -7.80
C GLY A 504 -0.97 -14.25 -8.80
N THR A 505 -2.22 -14.34 -8.38
CA THR A 505 -3.39 -14.12 -9.24
C THR A 505 -3.67 -12.64 -9.53
N GLY A 506 -2.73 -11.75 -9.23
CA GLY A 506 -2.70 -10.37 -9.74
C GLY A 506 -3.59 -9.34 -9.03
N LEU A 507 -4.37 -9.71 -8.01
CA LEU A 507 -5.23 -8.77 -7.27
C LEU A 507 -5.18 -9.09 -5.77
N SER A 508 -4.87 -8.09 -4.94
CA SER A 508 -4.75 -8.20 -3.48
C SER A 508 -6.13 -8.23 -2.80
N ALA A 509 -6.20 -8.74 -1.57
CA ALA A 509 -7.41 -8.70 -0.73
C ALA A 509 -8.01 -7.28 -0.60
N GLU A 510 -7.18 -6.24 -0.77
CA GLU A 510 -7.54 -4.82 -0.69
C GLU A 510 -8.51 -4.38 -1.81
N VAL A 511 -8.37 -4.92 -3.03
CA VAL A 511 -9.30 -4.63 -4.14
C VAL A 511 -10.68 -5.22 -3.87
N ALA A 512 -10.72 -6.45 -3.34
CA ALA A 512 -11.97 -7.10 -2.93
C ALA A 512 -12.64 -6.35 -1.78
N LEU A 513 -11.86 -5.87 -0.80
CA LEU A 513 -12.36 -5.03 0.31
C LEU A 513 -12.93 -3.70 -0.19
N GLN A 514 -12.30 -3.07 -1.19
CA GLN A 514 -12.78 -1.81 -1.75
C GLN A 514 -14.09 -1.96 -2.54
N ALA A 515 -14.23 -3.04 -3.32
CA ALA A 515 -15.48 -3.37 -3.99
C ALA A 515 -16.60 -3.74 -2.98
N ALA A 516 -16.22 -4.42 -1.89
CA ALA A 516 -17.12 -4.77 -0.79
C ALA A 516 -17.59 -3.57 0.05
N ASP A 517 -16.76 -2.54 0.24
CA ASP A 517 -17.13 -1.34 1.02
C ASP A 517 -18.31 -0.59 0.38
N GLY A 518 -18.37 -0.53 -0.96
CA GLY A 518 -19.50 0.04 -1.69
C GLY A 518 -20.84 -0.68 -1.46
N LEU A 519 -20.79 -1.94 -1.01
CA LEU A 519 -21.95 -2.78 -0.67
C LEU A 519 -22.26 -2.79 0.83
N GLY A 520 -21.48 -2.09 1.65
CA GLY A 520 -21.54 -2.16 3.11
C GLY A 520 -20.98 -3.47 3.67
N TRP A 521 -20.21 -4.23 2.89
CA TRP A 521 -19.60 -5.47 3.33
C TRP A 521 -18.27 -5.22 4.04
N THR A 522 -18.32 -4.61 5.23
CA THR A 522 -17.13 -4.28 6.02
C THR A 522 -16.65 -5.48 6.84
N LEU A 523 -15.44 -5.97 6.59
CA LEU A 523 -14.82 -7.08 7.34
C LEU A 523 -13.89 -6.55 8.45
N PRO A 524 -14.19 -6.78 9.75
CA PRO A 524 -13.26 -6.46 10.83
C PRO A 524 -12.22 -7.59 10.98
N GLU A 525 -11.21 -7.62 10.10
CA GLU A 525 -10.23 -8.72 10.02
C GLU A 525 -9.51 -9.06 11.34
N GLN A 526 -9.31 -8.04 12.18
CA GLN A 526 -8.67 -8.17 13.50
C GLN A 526 -9.66 -8.56 14.62
N GLY A 527 -10.96 -8.60 14.33
CA GLY A 527 -12.00 -8.88 15.32
C GLY A 527 -12.04 -10.33 15.80
N PHE A 528 -11.50 -11.28 15.01
CA PHE A 528 -11.79 -12.70 15.17
C PHE A 528 -10.58 -13.57 15.51
N GLU A 529 -10.76 -14.55 16.41
CA GLU A 529 -9.71 -15.46 16.85
C GLU A 529 -9.33 -16.54 15.82
N TYR A 530 -10.32 -17.07 15.10
CA TYR A 530 -10.20 -18.23 14.23
C TYR A 530 -10.43 -17.86 12.77
N ASN A 531 -9.81 -18.63 11.86
CA ASN A 531 -10.08 -18.53 10.44
C ASN A 531 -10.04 -19.90 9.75
N MET A 532 -10.75 -20.01 8.63
CA MET A 532 -10.73 -21.14 7.69
C MET A 532 -10.48 -20.65 6.27
N THR A 533 -9.94 -21.51 5.42
CA THR A 533 -9.61 -21.19 4.02
C THR A 533 -10.60 -21.88 3.08
N LEU A 534 -11.04 -21.15 2.05
CA LEU A 534 -11.88 -21.71 0.99
C LEU A 534 -11.29 -21.37 -0.37
N VAL A 535 -11.14 -22.39 -1.22
CA VAL A 535 -10.94 -22.19 -2.66
C VAL A 535 -12.28 -22.40 -3.33
N VAL A 536 -12.91 -21.32 -3.78
CA VAL A 536 -14.28 -21.35 -4.30
C VAL A 536 -14.35 -21.01 -5.78
N GLN A 537 -15.32 -21.60 -6.47
CA GLN A 537 -15.82 -21.14 -7.76
C GLN A 537 -17.29 -20.74 -7.60
N VAL A 538 -17.78 -19.84 -8.44
CA VAL A 538 -19.17 -19.37 -8.37
C VAL A 538 -19.96 -19.95 -9.55
N ASP A 539 -21.12 -20.51 -9.25
CA ASP A 539 -22.15 -20.95 -10.19
C ASP A 539 -23.37 -20.02 -10.05
N VAL A 540 -23.67 -19.24 -11.09
CA VAL A 540 -24.84 -18.37 -11.17
C VAL A 540 -25.86 -19.03 -12.11
N GLY A 541 -26.98 -19.49 -11.57
CA GLY A 541 -28.08 -20.01 -12.38
C GLY A 541 -27.78 -21.27 -13.21
N GLY A 542 -26.71 -22.02 -12.90
CA GLY A 542 -26.26 -23.22 -13.60
C GLY A 542 -25.03 -23.01 -14.48
N GLU A 543 -24.48 -21.80 -14.55
CA GLU A 543 -23.28 -21.45 -15.30
C GLU A 543 -22.17 -20.92 -14.38
N LEU A 544 -20.93 -21.36 -14.63
CA LEU A 544 -19.78 -20.87 -13.86
C LEU A 544 -19.49 -19.42 -14.23
N ALA A 545 -19.42 -18.55 -13.22
CA ALA A 545 -19.07 -17.14 -13.40
C ALA A 545 -17.65 -17.03 -13.96
N ALA A 546 -17.51 -16.48 -15.17
CA ALA A 546 -16.21 -16.28 -15.82
C ALA A 546 -15.70 -14.83 -15.75
N GLY A 547 -16.57 -13.89 -15.34
CA GLY A 547 -16.26 -12.46 -15.18
C GLY A 547 -15.83 -12.09 -13.75
N PRO A 548 -15.42 -10.83 -13.54
CA PRO A 548 -15.04 -10.32 -12.22
C PRO A 548 -16.25 -10.34 -11.28
N ALA A 549 -16.09 -10.93 -10.10
CA ALA A 549 -17.13 -10.97 -9.08
C ALA A 549 -16.51 -11.01 -7.69
N VAL A 550 -17.22 -10.46 -6.71
CA VAL A 550 -16.84 -10.51 -5.30
C VAL A 550 -17.73 -11.51 -4.58
N VAL A 551 -17.12 -12.40 -3.80
CA VAL A 551 -17.82 -13.36 -2.93
C VAL A 551 -17.60 -12.91 -1.50
N ALA A 552 -18.69 -12.70 -0.77
CA ALA A 552 -18.67 -12.44 0.66
C ALA A 552 -19.28 -13.61 1.43
N ALA A 553 -18.66 -13.97 2.55
CA ALA A 553 -19.15 -14.94 3.51
C ALA A 553 -19.78 -14.22 4.71
N PHE A 554 -20.88 -14.76 5.23
CA PHE A 554 -21.64 -14.17 6.32
C PHE A 554 -21.92 -15.18 7.41
N VAL A 555 -21.96 -14.72 8.66
CA VAL A 555 -22.60 -15.43 9.77
C VAL A 555 -23.73 -14.55 10.27
N GLY A 556 -24.98 -14.96 10.01
CA GLY A 556 -26.13 -14.07 10.16
C GLY A 556 -26.01 -12.89 9.19
N ASP A 557 -25.96 -11.67 9.72
CA ASP A 557 -25.80 -10.43 8.95
C ASP A 557 -24.36 -9.87 8.98
N GLU A 558 -23.45 -10.53 9.70
CA GLU A 558 -22.06 -10.06 9.85
C GLU A 558 -21.16 -10.64 8.77
N VAL A 559 -20.40 -9.78 8.09
CA VAL A 559 -19.40 -10.20 7.11
C VAL A 559 -18.24 -10.87 7.81
N ARG A 560 -17.98 -12.12 7.43
CA ARG A 560 -16.91 -12.95 7.97
C ARG A 560 -15.81 -13.25 6.97
N GLY A 561 -15.94 -12.83 5.72
CA GLY A 561 -14.88 -12.99 4.72
C GLY A 561 -15.27 -12.33 3.41
N VAL A 562 -14.30 -11.83 2.66
CA VAL A 562 -14.49 -11.25 1.33
C VAL A 562 -13.34 -11.66 0.43
N ALA A 563 -13.64 -12.06 -0.81
CA ALA A 563 -12.62 -12.32 -1.82
C ALA A 563 -13.17 -12.13 -3.24
N GLU A 564 -12.31 -11.68 -4.14
CA GLU A 564 -12.61 -11.56 -5.56
C GLU A 564 -12.33 -12.88 -6.31
N LEU A 565 -13.12 -13.14 -7.36
CA LEU A 565 -12.83 -14.17 -8.34
C LEU A 565 -11.66 -13.74 -9.22
N VAL A 566 -10.60 -14.53 -9.19
CA VAL A 566 -9.38 -14.30 -9.96
C VAL A 566 -9.15 -15.41 -10.99
N PRO A 567 -8.62 -15.10 -12.18
CA PRO A 567 -8.25 -16.11 -13.16
C PRO A 567 -7.10 -17.00 -12.67
N VAL A 568 -7.30 -18.32 -12.68
CA VAL A 568 -6.29 -19.33 -12.30
C VAL A 568 -5.88 -20.23 -13.47
N GLY A 569 -6.33 -19.87 -14.68
CA GLY A 569 -6.09 -20.60 -15.92
C GLY A 569 -7.11 -20.23 -17.00
N VAL A 570 -6.95 -20.79 -18.20
CA VAL A 570 -7.85 -20.49 -19.33
C VAL A 570 -9.29 -20.90 -19.00
N GLY A 571 -10.18 -19.92 -18.90
CA GLY A 571 -11.61 -20.13 -18.65
C GLY A 571 -11.94 -20.61 -17.24
N LYS A 572 -11.05 -20.42 -16.26
CA LYS A 572 -11.28 -20.77 -14.86
C LYS A 572 -10.99 -19.59 -13.94
N THR A 573 -11.99 -19.21 -13.18
CA THR A 573 -11.92 -18.22 -12.10
C THR A 573 -12.13 -18.92 -10.77
N MET A 574 -11.42 -18.47 -9.73
CA MET A 574 -11.60 -18.94 -8.36
C MET A 574 -11.41 -17.79 -7.39
N ALA A 575 -12.03 -17.84 -6.22
CA ALA A 575 -11.72 -16.92 -5.12
C ALA A 575 -11.00 -17.69 -4.00
N PHE A 576 -9.97 -17.04 -3.44
CA PHE A 576 -9.20 -17.52 -2.29
C PHE A 576 -9.71 -16.80 -1.04
N LEU A 577 -10.79 -17.33 -0.48
CA LEU A 577 -11.56 -16.70 0.57
C LEU A 577 -11.10 -17.13 1.97
N MET A 578 -10.74 -16.16 2.81
CA MET A 578 -10.59 -16.35 4.26
C MET A 578 -11.92 -16.07 4.94
N VAL A 579 -12.39 -17.00 5.77
CA VAL A 579 -13.59 -16.81 6.60
C VAL A 579 -13.17 -16.82 8.06
N HIS A 580 -13.72 -15.90 8.86
CA HIS A 580 -13.30 -15.59 10.22
C HIS A 580 -14.42 -15.86 11.25
N SER A 581 -14.03 -16.25 12.46
CA SER A 581 -14.94 -16.50 13.57
C SER A 581 -14.27 -16.39 14.94
N ASP A 582 -15.07 -16.10 15.97
CA ASP A 582 -14.67 -16.27 17.37
C ASP A 582 -15.08 -17.63 17.95
N GLU A 583 -15.89 -18.41 17.23
CA GLU A 583 -16.26 -19.77 17.59
C GLU A 583 -15.36 -20.77 16.84
N PRO A 584 -14.83 -21.80 17.51
CA PRO A 584 -13.95 -22.77 16.86
C PRO A 584 -14.70 -23.69 15.89
N ASP A 585 -16.02 -23.87 16.05
CA ASP A 585 -16.89 -24.61 15.13
C ASP A 585 -18.36 -24.22 15.29
N GLY A 586 -19.19 -24.66 14.33
CA GLY A 586 -20.66 -24.70 14.48
C GLY A 586 -21.43 -23.48 13.95
N GLU A 587 -20.77 -22.37 13.62
CA GLU A 587 -21.43 -21.24 12.96
C GLU A 587 -21.83 -21.58 11.52
N ALA A 588 -23.05 -21.23 11.11
CA ALA A 588 -23.49 -21.39 9.74
C ALA A 588 -23.00 -20.22 8.88
N VAL A 589 -22.24 -20.52 7.84
CA VAL A 589 -21.69 -19.57 6.88
C VAL A 589 -22.52 -19.59 5.61
N THR A 590 -23.14 -18.45 5.29
CA THR A 590 -23.83 -18.19 4.03
C THR A 590 -22.97 -17.32 3.12
N PHE A 591 -23.34 -17.21 1.85
CA PHE A 591 -22.57 -16.43 0.87
C PHE A 591 -23.47 -15.52 0.07
N GLN A 592 -22.95 -14.34 -0.25
CA GLN A 592 -23.50 -13.48 -1.29
C GLN A 592 -22.42 -13.25 -2.35
N VAL A 593 -22.87 -13.06 -3.59
CA VAL A 593 -22.00 -12.79 -4.73
C VAL A 593 -22.46 -11.49 -5.37
N HIS A 594 -21.53 -10.58 -5.58
CA HIS A 594 -21.74 -9.40 -6.41
C HIS A 594 -21.01 -9.60 -7.73
N ASP A 595 -21.75 -9.68 -8.81
CA ASP A 595 -21.19 -9.72 -10.16
C ASP A 595 -20.85 -8.29 -10.58
N LEU A 596 -19.56 -7.99 -10.71
CA LEU A 596 -19.08 -6.64 -11.02
C LEU A 596 -19.38 -6.23 -12.47
N SER A 597 -19.67 -7.20 -13.34
CA SER A 597 -20.00 -6.93 -14.75
C SER A 597 -21.45 -6.50 -14.96
N SER A 598 -22.37 -7.05 -14.17
CA SER A 598 -23.81 -6.77 -14.25
C SER A 598 -24.31 -5.85 -13.13
N ASP A 599 -23.48 -5.60 -12.11
CA ASP A 599 -23.85 -4.92 -10.87
C ASP A 599 -25.02 -5.61 -10.13
N GLU A 600 -25.19 -6.92 -10.32
CA GLU A 600 -26.25 -7.72 -9.71
C GLU A 600 -25.76 -8.46 -8.46
N LEU A 601 -26.63 -8.52 -7.45
CA LEU A 601 -26.42 -9.27 -6.22
C LEU A 601 -27.14 -10.63 -6.30
N PHE A 602 -26.42 -11.67 -5.91
CA PHE A 602 -26.91 -13.04 -5.85
C PHE A 602 -26.73 -13.60 -4.44
N GLU A 603 -27.69 -14.41 -3.99
CA GLU A 603 -27.60 -15.12 -2.72
C GLU A 603 -27.34 -16.60 -2.98
N ALA A 604 -26.39 -17.16 -2.22
CA ALA A 604 -26.06 -18.58 -2.32
C ALA A 604 -27.14 -19.45 -1.68
N ARG A 605 -27.47 -20.57 -2.34
CA ARG A 605 -28.43 -21.56 -1.83
C ARG A 605 -27.82 -22.61 -0.93
N ASN A 606 -26.49 -22.66 -0.86
CA ASN A 606 -25.75 -23.62 -0.07
C ASN A 606 -24.91 -22.89 0.98
N GLU A 607 -25.12 -23.29 2.22
CA GLU A 607 -24.34 -22.89 3.38
C GLU A 607 -23.27 -23.93 3.70
N LEU A 608 -22.34 -23.56 4.58
CA LEU A 608 -21.41 -24.49 5.21
C LEU A 608 -21.29 -24.21 6.70
N GLU A 609 -20.75 -25.17 7.44
CA GLU A 609 -20.44 -25.00 8.86
C GLU A 609 -18.98 -24.53 9.01
N PHE A 610 -18.78 -23.42 9.72
CA PHE A 610 -17.45 -22.92 10.06
C PHE A 610 -16.71 -23.94 10.94
N ARG A 611 -15.43 -24.17 10.65
CA ARG A 611 -14.52 -24.93 11.50
C ARG A 611 -13.13 -24.31 11.47
N ALA A 612 -12.62 -23.96 12.64
CA ALA A 612 -11.31 -23.33 12.79
C ALA A 612 -10.22 -24.15 12.10
N ASP A 613 -9.38 -23.45 11.35
CA ASP A 613 -8.25 -24.02 10.60
C ASP A 613 -8.65 -25.09 9.57
N ALA A 614 -9.94 -25.22 9.21
CA ALA A 614 -10.38 -26.06 8.10
C ALA A 614 -9.98 -25.45 6.75
N ASN A 615 -9.82 -26.32 5.75
CA ASN A 615 -9.67 -25.94 4.36
C ASN A 615 -10.75 -26.62 3.53
N LEU A 616 -11.54 -25.84 2.80
CA LEU A 616 -12.60 -26.35 1.93
C LEU A 616 -12.32 -26.01 0.47
N GLY A 617 -12.40 -27.02 -0.39
CA GLY A 617 -12.02 -26.88 -1.79
C GLY A 617 -10.50 -26.90 -2.02
N SER A 618 -10.13 -26.94 -3.28
CA SER A 618 -8.75 -26.91 -3.75
C SER A 618 -8.72 -26.36 -5.18
N ILE A 619 -7.53 -26.00 -5.67
CA ILE A 619 -7.37 -25.54 -7.06
C ILE A 619 -7.83 -26.63 -8.05
N GLY A 620 -7.60 -27.91 -7.75
CA GLY A 620 -8.05 -29.03 -8.58
C GLY A 620 -9.54 -29.37 -8.46
N SER A 621 -10.17 -28.99 -7.35
CA SER A 621 -11.57 -29.29 -7.03
C SER A 621 -12.13 -28.19 -6.10
N PRO A 622 -12.45 -27.00 -6.64
CA PRO A 622 -12.94 -25.88 -5.85
C PRO A 622 -14.34 -26.17 -5.28
N TRP A 623 -14.66 -25.56 -4.15
CA TRP A 623 -16.02 -25.61 -3.61
C TRP A 623 -16.92 -24.66 -4.40
N THR A 624 -18.14 -25.07 -4.71
CA THR A 624 -19.03 -24.27 -5.58
C THR A 624 -20.04 -23.48 -4.75
N VAL A 625 -19.97 -22.16 -4.82
CA VAL A 625 -21.02 -21.25 -4.35
C VAL A 625 -22.13 -21.25 -5.40
N ARG A 626 -23.33 -21.75 -5.09
CA ARG A 626 -24.47 -21.79 -6.03
C ARG A 626 -25.39 -20.61 -5.77
N ALA A 627 -25.21 -19.55 -6.54
CA ALA A 627 -25.90 -18.28 -6.36
C ALA A 627 -27.14 -18.15 -7.26
N THR A 628 -28.18 -17.51 -6.75
CA THR A 628 -29.37 -17.13 -7.53
C THR A 628 -29.76 -15.66 -7.28
N PRO A 629 -30.36 -14.95 -8.26
CA PRO A 629 -30.61 -13.52 -8.15
C PRO A 629 -31.41 -13.16 -6.89
N LEU A 630 -30.95 -12.15 -6.15
CA LEU A 630 -31.69 -11.52 -5.06
C LEU A 630 -32.85 -10.72 -5.67
N GLY A 631 -34.05 -11.28 -5.65
CA GLY A 631 -35.25 -10.59 -6.13
C GLY A 631 -35.77 -11.03 -7.49
N SER A 632 -36.07 -12.32 -7.65
CA SER A 632 -37.39 -12.66 -8.18
C SER A 632 -38.22 -13.17 -7.02
N SER A 633 -39.32 -12.46 -6.71
CA SER A 633 -40.35 -13.02 -5.84
C SER A 633 -40.59 -14.46 -6.28
N GLN A 634 -40.49 -15.42 -5.38
CA GLN A 634 -40.95 -16.77 -5.65
C GLN A 634 -42.40 -16.67 -6.14
N VAL A 635 -42.62 -16.85 -7.44
CA VAL A 635 -43.93 -17.20 -7.94
C VAL A 635 -44.16 -18.61 -7.40
N PRO A 636 -45.15 -18.84 -6.52
CA PRO A 636 -45.43 -20.18 -6.04
C PRO A 636 -45.78 -21.03 -7.25
N THR A 637 -45.05 -22.12 -7.47
CA THR A 637 -45.32 -23.08 -8.56
C THR A 637 -46.61 -23.88 -8.33
N SER A 638 -47.29 -23.66 -7.20
CA SER A 638 -48.62 -24.19 -6.92
C SER A 638 -49.43 -23.27 -6.00
N PHE A 639 -50.71 -23.08 -6.33
CA PHE A 639 -51.71 -22.49 -5.45
C PHE A 639 -53.01 -23.29 -5.55
N GLN A 640 -53.70 -23.45 -4.42
CA GLN A 640 -55.04 -24.04 -4.34
C GLN A 640 -56.07 -22.95 -4.04
N LEU A 641 -57.09 -22.85 -4.91
CA LEU A 641 -58.25 -22.00 -4.68
C LEU A 641 -59.33 -22.80 -3.94
N TYR A 642 -59.80 -22.28 -2.82
CA TYR A 642 -61.04 -22.72 -2.18
C TYR A 642 -62.16 -21.76 -2.59
N ALA A 643 -63.30 -22.31 -3.01
CA ALA A 643 -64.52 -21.54 -3.21
C ALA A 643 -65.14 -21.24 -1.84
N ASN A 644 -65.52 -19.97 -1.62
CA ASN A 644 -66.22 -19.50 -0.41
C ASN A 644 -67.49 -20.29 -0.11
#